data_AF-A0A949NZP8-F1
#
_entry.id   AF-A0A949NZP8-F1
#
_cell.length_a   1.000
_cell.length_b   1.000
_cell.length_c   1.000
_cell.angle_alpha   90.00
_cell.angle_beta   90.00
_cell.angle_gamma   90.00
#
_symmetry.space_group_name_H-M   'P 1'
#
loop_
_entity.id
_entity.type
_entity.pdbx_description
1 polymer ?
#
loop_
_entity_poly.entity_id
_entity_poly.type
_entity_poly.pdbx_seq_one_letter_code
_entity_poly.pdbx_strand_id
1 'polypeptide(L)'
;MKLSGSKIILECLKEKKVDTLFGYPGGAVIPFYDALYDELDYFTHIRTAHEQHMIHAADAYARTTGRVGVAIATSGPGATNTITGIATAYMDSVPLVVITGQVPNMLIGKDSFQEVDITGITLSITKHNYLVRDVKNLANVVREAIEVAMSGRPGPVLIDVPKDVFLAEHDFEPSNSPVYRDKLEYADLSLIKQAAELINHSKKPVIYAGGGVRISKNDSLLIELAEKAQIPTANSFMGFGTLPRDHELSLGLVGMHGQVYTNMAVSNCDLLIAIGARFSDRVIGKPDEFASGAKIIHIDIDQTEIDKNTYDCLPLIGDMEHILSNMLTDVKPATRPDWIEEINAYREPEPEKSTFTPKNILEKANSYFSENTIVATDVGQHQMWTGQYWKFKKSTEFCTSGGLGTMGYGLGAAIGAQVGNPEKKVVLITGDGSFRMNNNELITVKRYGLPIKIFQLNNHSLGMVRQWQRMFSRARYSETETFDDVNMKMFIESYGIKYYRCHSIEELENALEEIKDLNEADLAAWEEMLVRIRDRKSTIEIGIVGKYIRLHDAYLSVVESLQHAGFQVGTKVRIKWIESEDVTDETVSRLLGSCNGILIPGGFGTRGIEGKITACRYARERNVPYLAICLGMQIAVIEFARNVCGLPGADSGEFDRGGTDMVIDLMPDQIGTTQKGVTMRLGSYPCKVDSVSLLYKSYQQNEINERHRHRYEFNNDYRDQMEEFGLSITGTSPDGHIVEVVEISKNDFFVGVQFHPEFKSRPNRAHPLFVEFVTASVNHIV
;
A
#
# COMPACT_ATOMS: atom_id res chain seq x y z
N MET A 1 0.74 16.96 -26.46
CA MET A 1 -0.61 16.34 -26.32
C MET A 1 -1.27 16.98 -25.13
N LYS A 2 -2.56 17.37 -25.17
CA LYS A 2 -3.22 17.88 -23.95
C LYS A 2 -3.54 16.74 -23.00
N LEU A 3 -3.04 16.82 -21.77
CA LEU A 3 -3.24 15.83 -20.71
C LEU A 3 -3.68 16.54 -19.42
N SER A 4 -4.47 15.86 -18.60
CA SER A 4 -4.77 16.32 -17.23
C SER A 4 -3.52 16.26 -16.36
N GLY A 5 -3.47 17.05 -15.28
CA GLY A 5 -2.37 17.04 -14.33
C GLY A 5 -2.06 15.63 -13.79
N SER A 6 -3.09 14.83 -13.50
CA SER A 6 -2.91 13.42 -13.11
C SER A 6 -2.17 12.61 -14.17
N LYS A 7 -2.56 12.71 -15.44
CA LYS A 7 -1.93 11.99 -16.55
C LYS A 7 -0.50 12.49 -16.79
N ILE A 8 -0.25 13.79 -16.65
CA ILE A 8 1.10 14.37 -16.73
C ILE A 8 2.03 13.73 -15.68
N ILE A 9 1.58 13.59 -14.43
CA ILE A 9 2.37 12.96 -13.37
C ILE A 9 2.71 11.51 -13.76
N LEU A 10 1.71 10.73 -14.20
CA LEU A 10 1.90 9.34 -14.60
C LEU A 10 2.87 9.21 -15.78
N GLU A 11 2.77 10.07 -16.79
CA GLU A 11 3.72 10.08 -17.92
C GLU A 11 5.14 10.44 -17.48
N CYS A 12 5.33 11.42 -16.60
CA CYS A 12 6.65 11.73 -16.03
C CYS A 12 7.24 10.57 -15.21
N LEU A 13 6.40 9.83 -14.48
CA LEU A 13 6.83 8.62 -13.77
C LEU A 13 7.27 7.52 -14.75
N LYS A 14 6.55 7.32 -15.86
CA LYS A 14 6.95 6.41 -16.96
C LYS A 14 8.27 6.82 -17.61
N GLU A 15 8.49 8.12 -17.87
CA GLU A 15 9.76 8.65 -18.40
C GLU A 15 10.95 8.24 -17.53
N LYS A 16 10.75 8.25 -16.20
CA LYS A 16 11.77 7.84 -15.21
C LYS A 16 11.73 6.34 -14.89
N LYS A 17 10.97 5.55 -15.65
CA LYS A 17 10.81 4.10 -15.49
C LYS A 17 10.36 3.71 -14.08
N VAL A 18 9.47 4.49 -13.48
CA VAL A 18 8.82 4.10 -12.20
C VAL A 18 7.63 3.22 -12.55
N ASP A 19 7.60 1.98 -12.10
CA ASP A 19 6.51 1.03 -12.35
C ASP A 19 5.73 0.65 -11.09
N THR A 20 6.22 1.03 -9.90
CA THR A 20 5.65 0.63 -8.62
C THR A 20 5.32 1.86 -7.81
N LEU A 21 4.07 1.95 -7.35
CA LEU A 21 3.56 3.04 -6.53
C LEU A 21 3.04 2.48 -5.21
N PHE A 22 3.45 3.09 -4.10
CA PHE A 22 2.86 2.84 -2.79
C PHE A 22 1.85 3.96 -2.52
N GLY A 23 0.60 3.64 -2.21
CA GLY A 23 -0.41 4.69 -2.13
C GLY A 23 -1.62 4.40 -1.26
N TYR A 24 -2.19 5.45 -0.69
CA TYR A 24 -3.49 5.41 -0.01
C TYR A 24 -4.47 6.44 -0.62
N PRO A 25 -5.66 6.04 -1.09
CA PRO A 25 -6.61 6.96 -1.72
C PRO A 25 -7.31 7.87 -0.72
N GLY A 26 -7.68 9.08 -1.16
CA GLY A 26 -8.49 10.03 -0.39
C GLY A 26 -8.97 11.21 -1.23
N GLY A 27 -9.82 12.06 -0.67
CA GLY A 27 -10.64 13.04 -1.42
C GLY A 27 -9.88 14.01 -2.33
N ALA A 28 -8.65 14.38 -1.96
CA ALA A 28 -7.81 15.31 -2.72
C ALA A 28 -7.08 14.65 -3.89
N VAL A 29 -6.77 13.35 -3.78
CA VAL A 29 -6.07 12.55 -4.81
C VAL A 29 -7.00 11.65 -5.63
N ILE A 30 -8.32 11.72 -5.45
CA ILE A 30 -9.28 10.99 -6.31
C ILE A 30 -8.96 11.18 -7.80
N PRO A 31 -8.70 12.40 -8.32
CA PRO A 31 -8.36 12.56 -9.74
C PRO A 31 -7.09 11.83 -10.18
N PHE A 32 -6.12 11.64 -9.28
CA PHE A 32 -4.92 10.86 -9.58
C PHE A 32 -5.24 9.37 -9.67
N TYR A 33 -6.00 8.85 -8.70
CA TYR A 33 -6.42 7.44 -8.69
C TYR A 33 -7.36 7.09 -9.84
N ASP A 34 -8.19 8.03 -10.27
CA ASP A 34 -9.05 7.92 -11.45
C ASP A 34 -8.20 7.74 -12.72
N ALA A 35 -7.18 8.58 -12.91
CA ALA A 35 -6.25 8.43 -14.05
C ALA A 35 -5.39 7.16 -13.95
N LEU A 36 -4.95 6.78 -12.74
CA LEU A 36 -4.16 5.57 -12.52
C LEU A 36 -4.95 4.30 -12.86
N TYR A 37 -6.28 4.31 -12.71
CA TYR A 37 -7.14 3.17 -13.01
C TYR A 37 -7.01 2.69 -14.46
N ASP A 38 -6.79 3.62 -15.39
CA ASP A 38 -6.61 3.34 -16.83
C ASP A 38 -5.19 2.83 -17.17
N GLU A 39 -4.26 2.82 -16.21
CA GLU A 39 -2.80 2.61 -16.42
C GLU A 39 -2.24 1.46 -15.56
N LEU A 40 -3.12 0.59 -15.06
CA LEU A 40 -2.77 -0.56 -14.21
C LEU A 40 -2.07 -1.70 -14.98
N ASP A 41 -2.02 -1.63 -16.30
CA ASP A 41 -1.20 -2.49 -17.15
C ASP A 41 0.30 -2.17 -17.04
N TYR A 42 0.64 -0.92 -16.72
CA TYR A 42 2.02 -0.47 -16.49
C TYR A 42 2.36 -0.38 -15.00
N PHE A 43 1.48 0.23 -14.19
CA PHE A 43 1.77 0.49 -12.78
C PHE A 43 1.27 -0.60 -11.85
N THR A 44 2.16 -1.09 -10.99
CA THR A 44 1.82 -1.88 -9.80
C THR A 44 1.51 -0.95 -8.63
N HIS A 45 0.28 -0.97 -8.12
CA HIS A 45 -0.12 -0.19 -6.95
C HIS A 45 -0.23 -1.04 -5.69
N ILE A 46 0.49 -0.64 -4.65
CA ILE A 46 0.47 -1.26 -3.32
C ILE A 46 -0.20 -0.32 -2.31
N ARG A 47 -1.32 -0.77 -1.77
CA ARG A 47 -2.09 -0.08 -0.74
C ARG A 47 -1.83 -0.71 0.62
N THR A 48 -1.10 0.01 1.46
CA THR A 48 -0.86 -0.36 2.86
C THR A 48 -2.09 -0.08 3.73
N ALA A 49 -2.05 -0.46 5.01
CA ALA A 49 -3.08 -0.14 5.98
C ALA A 49 -2.97 1.29 6.53
N HIS A 50 -1.76 1.87 6.54
CA HIS A 50 -1.50 3.24 7.00
C HIS A 50 -0.40 3.94 6.17
N GLU A 51 -0.46 5.27 6.02
CA GLU A 51 0.48 6.04 5.19
C GLU A 51 1.91 6.07 5.76
N GLN A 52 2.10 5.96 7.08
CA GLN A 52 3.45 5.81 7.64
C GLN A 52 4.14 4.56 7.09
N HIS A 53 3.45 3.42 7.09
CA HIS A 53 4.00 2.16 6.63
C HIS A 53 4.11 2.12 5.09
N MET A 54 3.27 2.88 4.38
CA MET A 54 3.41 3.15 2.94
C MET A 54 4.78 3.77 2.64
N ILE A 55 5.19 4.79 3.41
CA ILE A 55 6.48 5.42 3.23
C ILE A 55 7.62 4.45 3.56
N HIS A 56 7.51 3.67 4.65
CA HIS A 56 8.53 2.67 4.98
C HIS A 56 8.65 1.57 3.90
N ALA A 57 7.55 1.21 3.23
CA ALA A 57 7.59 0.30 2.09
C ALA A 57 8.28 0.94 0.87
N ALA A 58 7.93 2.17 0.52
CA ALA A 58 8.59 2.90 -0.58
C ALA A 58 10.10 3.12 -0.30
N ASP A 59 10.46 3.41 0.94
CA ASP A 59 11.83 3.52 1.43
C ASP A 59 12.59 2.20 1.19
N ALA A 60 12.11 1.08 1.73
CA ALA A 60 12.81 -0.20 1.61
C ALA A 60 12.85 -0.72 0.16
N TYR A 61 11.81 -0.46 -0.64
CA TYR A 61 11.82 -0.69 -2.07
C TYR A 61 13.00 0.04 -2.72
N ALA A 62 13.18 1.32 -2.41
CA ALA A 62 14.27 2.13 -2.97
C ALA A 62 15.64 1.57 -2.56
N ARG A 63 15.83 1.26 -1.28
CA ARG A 63 17.10 0.72 -0.75
C ARG A 63 17.50 -0.61 -1.39
N THR A 64 16.54 -1.49 -1.63
CA THR A 64 16.80 -2.88 -2.04
C THR A 64 16.87 -3.05 -3.56
N THR A 65 16.23 -2.16 -4.31
CA THR A 65 16.24 -2.16 -5.79
C THR A 65 17.25 -1.16 -6.38
N GLY A 66 17.65 -0.13 -5.61
CA GLY A 66 18.44 0.99 -6.10
C GLY A 66 17.66 1.94 -7.04
N ARG A 67 16.32 1.84 -7.05
CA ARG A 67 15.40 2.73 -7.78
C ARG A 67 14.83 3.78 -6.83
N VAL A 68 14.15 4.80 -7.37
CA VAL A 68 13.42 5.77 -6.54
C VAL A 68 12.15 5.12 -5.97
N GLY A 69 11.88 5.33 -4.68
CA GLY A 69 10.60 4.98 -4.07
C GLY A 69 9.58 6.07 -4.35
N VAL A 70 8.34 5.72 -4.72
CA VAL A 70 7.27 6.70 -4.97
C VAL A 70 6.06 6.39 -4.11
N ALA A 71 5.62 7.40 -3.34
CA ALA A 71 4.51 7.30 -2.42
C ALA A 71 3.42 8.34 -2.72
N ILE A 72 2.14 7.95 -2.64
CA ILE A 72 0.99 8.80 -2.94
C ILE A 72 0.02 8.86 -1.75
N ALA A 73 -0.18 10.04 -1.16
CA ALA A 73 -1.13 10.25 -0.07
C ALA A 73 -2.12 11.40 -0.36
N THR A 74 -3.29 11.37 0.29
CA THR A 74 -4.26 12.49 0.23
C THR A 74 -3.81 13.67 1.11
N SER A 75 -4.57 14.77 1.08
CA SER A 75 -4.36 15.95 1.91
C SER A 75 -4.60 15.70 3.41
N GLY A 76 -4.27 16.69 4.24
CA GLY A 76 -4.58 16.69 5.67
C GLY A 76 -3.94 15.50 6.39
N PRO A 77 -4.74 14.62 7.03
CA PRO A 77 -4.22 13.51 7.82
C PRO A 77 -3.37 12.52 7.01
N GLY A 78 -3.72 12.27 5.74
CA GLY A 78 -2.96 11.36 4.89
C GLY A 78 -1.54 11.87 4.67
N ALA A 79 -1.40 13.18 4.41
CA ALA A 79 -0.12 13.85 4.28
C ALA A 79 0.65 13.86 5.60
N THR A 80 0.04 14.21 6.73
CA THR A 80 0.75 14.24 8.03
C THR A 80 1.18 12.86 8.51
N ASN A 81 0.46 11.79 8.14
CA ASN A 81 0.86 10.42 8.46
C ASN A 81 2.17 9.99 7.76
N THR A 82 2.62 10.72 6.73
CA THR A 82 3.88 10.43 6.04
C THR A 82 5.12 10.96 6.77
N ILE A 83 4.97 11.88 7.71
CA ILE A 83 6.07 12.67 8.30
C ILE A 83 7.18 11.79 8.88
N THR A 84 6.81 10.80 9.72
CA THR A 84 7.78 9.91 10.35
C THR A 84 8.57 9.14 9.31
N GLY A 85 7.90 8.61 8.28
CA GLY A 85 8.56 7.88 7.20
C GLY A 85 9.48 8.76 6.35
N ILE A 86 9.06 10.00 6.06
CA ILE A 86 9.90 10.99 5.35
C ILE A 86 11.16 11.28 6.18
N ALA A 87 11.00 11.52 7.48
CA ALA A 87 12.14 11.75 8.38
C ALA A 87 13.09 10.54 8.43
N THR A 88 12.57 9.30 8.44
CA THR A 88 13.39 8.09 8.34
C THR A 88 14.22 8.09 7.05
N ALA A 89 13.57 8.31 5.90
CA ALA A 89 14.23 8.33 4.59
C ALA A 89 15.30 9.44 4.49
N TYR A 90 15.04 10.62 5.08
CA TYR A 90 15.99 11.73 5.12
C TYR A 90 17.25 11.39 5.91
N MET A 91 17.08 10.88 7.12
CA MET A 91 18.21 10.53 8.00
C MET A 91 19.09 9.44 7.40
N ASP A 92 18.48 8.49 6.67
CA ASP A 92 19.17 7.36 6.06
C ASP A 92 19.55 7.54 4.59
N SER A 93 19.24 8.69 3.99
CA SER A 93 19.60 9.05 2.62
C SER A 93 19.00 8.14 1.56
N VAL A 94 17.68 8.03 1.61
CA VAL A 94 16.89 7.18 0.73
C VAL A 94 16.22 8.04 -0.35
N PRO A 95 16.37 7.70 -1.64
CA PRO A 95 15.71 8.43 -2.71
C PRO A 95 14.21 8.11 -2.73
N LEU A 96 13.42 9.06 -2.26
CA LEU A 96 11.98 8.93 -2.11
C LEU A 96 11.28 10.15 -2.70
N VAL A 97 10.22 9.95 -3.49
CA VAL A 97 9.32 11.02 -3.94
C VAL A 97 7.95 10.78 -3.33
N VAL A 98 7.47 11.76 -2.56
CA VAL A 98 6.16 11.72 -1.92
C VAL A 98 5.25 12.73 -2.58
N ILE A 99 4.18 12.25 -3.22
CA ILE A 99 3.16 13.11 -3.83
C ILE A 99 1.96 13.16 -2.89
N THR A 100 1.65 14.35 -2.39
CA THR A 100 0.48 14.59 -1.57
C THR A 100 -0.57 15.36 -2.35
N GLY A 101 -1.83 14.98 -2.20
CA GLY A 101 -2.92 15.85 -2.64
C GLY A 101 -3.13 17.01 -1.68
N GLN A 102 -3.67 18.11 -2.18
CA GLN A 102 -4.03 19.28 -1.39
C GLN A 102 -5.46 19.74 -1.72
N VAL A 103 -6.07 20.53 -0.84
CA VAL A 103 -7.33 21.23 -1.14
C VAL A 103 -7.16 22.10 -2.40
N PRO A 104 -8.24 22.38 -3.16
CA PRO A 104 -8.17 23.27 -4.32
C PRO A 104 -7.50 24.61 -4.01
N ASN A 105 -6.78 25.21 -4.97
CA ASN A 105 -6.03 26.45 -4.76
C ASN A 105 -6.83 27.57 -4.07
N MET A 106 -8.12 27.71 -4.40
CA MET A 106 -9.01 28.74 -3.85
C MET A 106 -9.34 28.55 -2.36
N LEU A 107 -9.04 27.38 -1.81
CA LEU A 107 -9.30 26.99 -0.43
C LEU A 107 -8.04 27.01 0.46
N ILE A 108 -6.85 27.06 -0.13
CA ILE A 108 -5.58 27.17 0.60
C ILE A 108 -5.53 28.49 1.38
N GLY A 109 -5.10 28.41 2.65
CA GLY A 109 -5.03 29.47 3.63
C GLY A 109 -6.34 29.75 4.36
N LYS A 110 -7.32 28.83 4.36
CA LYS A 110 -8.67 29.07 4.91
C LYS A 110 -9.11 28.07 5.98
N ASP A 111 -8.21 27.23 6.47
CA ASP A 111 -8.49 26.15 7.41
C ASP A 111 -9.61 25.22 6.89
N SER A 112 -9.55 24.93 5.60
CA SER A 112 -10.54 24.12 4.90
C SER A 112 -10.49 22.66 5.37
N PHE A 113 -11.56 21.90 5.07
CA PHE A 113 -11.61 20.48 5.41
C PHE A 113 -10.43 19.71 4.81
N GLN A 114 -9.66 19.05 5.67
CA GLN A 114 -8.42 18.33 5.32
C GLN A 114 -7.34 19.20 4.65
N GLU A 115 -7.30 20.50 4.95
CA GLU A 115 -6.16 21.36 4.65
C GLU A 115 -5.07 21.21 5.72
N VAL A 116 -3.81 21.17 5.28
CA VAL A 116 -2.63 21.28 6.15
C VAL A 116 -1.45 21.81 5.34
N ASP A 117 -0.60 22.66 5.96
CA ASP A 117 0.66 23.10 5.34
C ASP A 117 1.73 21.99 5.47
N ILE A 118 1.61 20.96 4.64
CA ILE A 118 2.57 19.85 4.65
C ILE A 118 3.97 20.30 4.20
N THR A 119 4.06 21.31 3.33
CA THR A 119 5.34 21.86 2.89
C THR A 119 6.12 22.52 4.03
N GLY A 120 5.45 23.31 4.89
CA GLY A 120 6.06 23.87 6.08
C GLY A 120 6.46 22.79 7.09
N ILE A 121 5.60 21.79 7.29
CA ILE A 121 5.85 20.68 8.23
C ILE A 121 7.07 19.82 7.82
N THR A 122 7.26 19.60 6.52
CA THR A 122 8.29 18.67 6.00
C THR A 122 9.59 19.36 5.56
N LEU A 123 9.69 20.68 5.73
CA LEU A 123 10.84 21.48 5.27
C LEU A 123 12.19 21.00 5.82
N SER A 124 12.25 20.56 7.08
CA SER A 124 13.49 20.12 7.74
C SER A 124 13.84 18.66 7.52
N ILE A 125 12.96 17.90 6.86
CA ILE A 125 13.09 16.46 6.67
C ILE A 125 12.96 16.06 5.20
N THR A 126 13.08 17.03 4.28
CA THR A 126 13.12 16.79 2.83
C THR A 126 14.35 17.49 2.24
N LYS A 127 14.91 16.95 1.16
CA LYS A 127 15.91 17.66 0.36
C LYS A 127 15.31 18.89 -0.28
N HIS A 128 14.05 18.77 -0.69
CA HIS A 128 13.25 19.84 -1.23
C HIS A 128 11.76 19.49 -1.10
N ASN A 129 10.89 20.50 -1.13
CA ASN A 129 9.47 20.29 -1.31
C ASN A 129 8.84 21.36 -2.19
N TYR A 130 7.76 20.99 -2.87
CA TYR A 130 7.06 21.84 -3.83
C TYR A 130 5.58 21.94 -3.47
N LEU A 131 5.00 23.14 -3.62
CA LEU A 131 3.55 23.32 -3.73
C LEU A 131 3.22 23.75 -5.16
N VAL A 132 2.69 22.82 -5.98
CA VAL A 132 2.49 23.05 -7.41
C VAL A 132 1.11 23.65 -7.67
N ARG A 133 1.04 24.98 -7.78
CA ARG A 133 -0.26 25.70 -7.91
C ARG A 133 -0.80 25.83 -9.33
N ASP A 134 0.02 25.57 -10.35
CA ASP A 134 -0.34 25.66 -11.78
C ASP A 134 0.16 24.41 -12.51
N VAL A 135 -0.73 23.76 -13.27
CA VAL A 135 -0.45 22.55 -14.06
C VAL A 135 0.68 22.74 -15.07
N LYS A 136 0.94 23.97 -15.53
CA LYS A 136 2.05 24.29 -16.45
C LYS A 136 3.42 23.92 -15.90
N ASN A 137 3.58 23.97 -14.58
CA ASN A 137 4.86 23.68 -13.92
C ASN A 137 5.00 22.20 -13.55
N LEU A 138 3.90 21.43 -13.59
CA LEU A 138 3.80 20.11 -12.98
C LEU A 138 4.80 19.11 -13.58
N ALA A 139 4.91 19.04 -14.91
CA ALA A 139 5.82 18.11 -15.57
C ALA A 139 7.29 18.34 -15.17
N ASN A 140 7.73 19.61 -15.16
CA ASN A 140 9.11 19.95 -14.81
C ASN A 140 9.39 19.69 -13.33
N VAL A 141 8.45 20.02 -12.43
CA VAL A 141 8.58 19.76 -11.00
C VAL A 141 8.69 18.26 -10.71
N VAL A 142 7.88 17.41 -11.34
CA VAL A 142 7.96 15.95 -11.13
C VAL A 142 9.31 15.40 -11.62
N ARG A 143 9.79 15.83 -12.80
CA ARG A 143 11.09 15.42 -13.33
C ARG A 143 12.24 15.86 -12.42
N GLU A 144 12.23 17.12 -11.99
CA GLU A 144 13.23 17.70 -11.10
C GLU A 144 13.21 17.02 -9.73
N ALA A 145 12.03 16.77 -9.15
CA ALA A 145 11.89 16.10 -7.86
C ALA A 145 12.55 14.72 -7.84
N ILE A 146 12.36 13.92 -8.91
CA ILE A 146 13.01 12.61 -9.03
C ILE A 146 14.52 12.74 -9.16
N GLU A 147 15.01 13.73 -9.90
CA GLU A 147 16.45 13.99 -10.06
C GLU A 147 17.09 14.45 -8.73
N VAL A 148 16.46 15.38 -8.03
CA VAL A 148 16.91 15.88 -6.71
C VAL A 148 16.89 14.76 -5.66
N ALA A 149 15.87 13.89 -5.67
CA ALA A 149 15.80 12.77 -4.73
C ALA A 149 16.98 11.80 -4.89
N MET A 150 17.49 11.65 -6.11
CA MET A 150 18.56 10.71 -6.48
C MET A 150 19.97 11.33 -6.46
N SER A 151 20.11 12.65 -6.64
CA SER A 151 21.42 13.31 -6.81
C SER A 151 22.21 13.46 -5.50
N GLY A 152 23.53 13.63 -5.63
CA GLY A 152 24.44 13.85 -4.50
C GLY A 152 24.23 12.79 -3.41
N ARG A 153 24.02 13.24 -2.17
CA ARG A 153 23.43 12.42 -1.12
C ARG A 153 21.92 12.26 -1.39
N PRO A 154 21.40 11.05 -1.63
CA PRO A 154 19.98 10.86 -1.90
C PRO A 154 19.12 11.23 -0.69
N GLY A 155 17.84 11.48 -0.92
CA GLY A 155 16.90 11.83 0.14
C GLY A 155 15.49 12.09 -0.37
N PRO A 156 14.53 12.29 0.54
CA PRO A 156 13.13 12.46 0.19
C PRO A 156 12.84 13.85 -0.39
N VAL A 157 11.95 13.90 -1.38
CA VAL A 157 11.37 15.12 -1.96
C VAL A 157 9.85 15.00 -1.91
N LEU A 158 9.18 16.08 -1.50
CA LEU A 158 7.71 16.14 -1.44
C LEU A 158 7.14 17.04 -2.55
N ILE A 159 6.06 16.59 -3.20
CA ILE A 159 5.30 17.36 -4.18
C ILE A 159 3.85 17.45 -3.70
N ASP A 160 3.43 18.62 -3.25
CA ASP A 160 2.06 18.90 -2.84
C ASP A 160 1.26 19.47 -4.01
N VAL A 161 0.17 18.79 -4.38
CA VAL A 161 -0.60 19.06 -5.60
C VAL A 161 -2.06 19.35 -5.26
N PRO A 162 -2.55 20.59 -5.44
CA PRO A 162 -3.96 20.93 -5.30
C PRO A 162 -4.87 20.12 -6.21
N LYS A 163 -6.07 19.78 -5.71
CA LYS A 163 -7.06 18.98 -6.45
C LYS A 163 -7.41 19.55 -7.82
N ASP A 164 -7.50 20.86 -7.95
CA ASP A 164 -7.78 21.55 -9.22
C ASP A 164 -6.60 21.47 -10.21
N VAL A 165 -5.37 21.31 -9.73
CA VAL A 165 -4.19 21.11 -10.59
C VAL A 165 -4.14 19.70 -11.18
N PHE A 166 -4.54 18.67 -10.42
CA PHE A 166 -4.71 17.32 -10.98
C PHE A 166 -5.74 17.27 -12.13
N LEU A 167 -6.80 18.07 -12.03
CA LEU A 167 -7.90 18.11 -13.00
C LEU A 167 -7.62 19.03 -14.20
N ALA A 168 -6.82 20.08 -14.02
CA ALA A 168 -6.48 21.01 -15.08
C ALA A 168 -5.73 20.32 -16.22
N GLU A 169 -5.98 20.77 -17.46
CA GLU A 169 -5.30 20.26 -18.65
C GLU A 169 -4.17 21.18 -19.10
N HIS A 170 -3.07 20.59 -19.53
CA HIS A 170 -1.98 21.31 -20.16
C HIS A 170 -1.35 20.51 -21.30
N ASP A 171 -0.65 21.21 -22.20
CA ASP A 171 0.14 20.57 -23.24
C ASP A 171 1.33 19.86 -22.59
N PHE A 172 1.37 18.55 -22.75
CA PHE A 172 2.47 17.70 -22.34
C PHE A 172 3.44 17.49 -23.50
N GLU A 173 4.70 17.82 -23.24
CA GLU A 173 5.84 17.53 -24.10
C GLU A 173 6.70 16.47 -23.41
N PRO A 174 6.83 15.27 -24.01
CA PRO A 174 7.74 14.26 -23.51
C PRO A 174 9.17 14.78 -23.52
N SER A 175 9.91 14.53 -22.44
CA SER A 175 11.30 14.97 -22.33
C SER A 175 12.11 13.98 -21.49
N ASN A 176 13.24 13.55 -22.07
CA ASN A 176 14.26 12.80 -21.36
C ASN A 176 15.46 13.68 -20.96
N SER A 177 15.40 14.98 -21.25
CA SER A 177 16.50 15.88 -20.90
C SER A 177 16.50 16.10 -19.38
N PRO A 178 17.66 16.00 -18.72
CA PRO A 178 17.74 16.30 -17.30
C PRO A 178 17.36 17.77 -17.06
N VAL A 179 16.42 17.97 -16.14
CA VAL A 179 15.93 19.31 -15.74
C VAL A 179 16.87 19.90 -14.69
N TYR A 180 17.45 19.03 -13.86
CA TYR A 180 18.44 19.29 -12.84
C TYR A 180 19.78 18.65 -13.24
N ARG A 181 20.86 19.44 -13.20
CA ARG A 181 22.23 18.96 -13.37
C ARG A 181 23.01 19.32 -12.13
N ASP A 182 23.16 18.36 -11.22
CA ASP A 182 24.23 18.44 -10.24
C ASP A 182 25.57 18.38 -11.00
N LYS A 183 26.51 19.26 -10.66
CA LYS A 183 27.89 19.06 -11.12
C LYS A 183 28.45 17.93 -10.30
N LEU A 184 28.74 16.79 -10.94
CA LEU A 184 29.59 15.76 -10.35
C LEU A 184 30.91 16.42 -9.96
N GLU A 185 31.15 16.51 -8.66
CA GLU A 185 32.42 16.96 -8.11
C GLU A 185 33.40 15.79 -8.12
N TYR A 186 34.61 16.06 -8.61
CA TYR A 186 35.68 15.09 -8.65
C TYR A 186 36.80 15.56 -7.72
N ALA A 187 37.22 14.68 -6.81
CA ALA A 187 38.37 14.96 -5.96
C ALA A 187 39.65 15.13 -6.80
N ASP A 188 40.53 16.01 -6.35
CA ASP A 188 41.82 16.25 -6.99
C ASP A 188 42.68 14.97 -6.97
N LEU A 189 43.24 14.62 -8.13
CA LEU A 189 44.19 13.52 -8.27
C LEU A 189 45.40 13.66 -7.35
N SER A 190 45.80 14.88 -7.00
CA SER A 190 46.90 15.13 -6.05
C SER A 190 46.56 14.62 -4.64
N LEU A 191 45.33 14.87 -4.16
CA LEU A 191 44.84 14.38 -2.88
C LEU A 191 44.63 12.87 -2.89
N ILE A 192 44.12 12.32 -4.00
CA ILE A 192 43.96 10.86 -4.17
C ILE A 192 45.33 10.16 -4.09
N LYS A 193 46.37 10.73 -4.72
CA LYS A 193 47.74 10.24 -4.61
C LYS A 193 48.28 10.32 -3.19
N GLN A 194 48.04 11.43 -2.50
CA GLN A 194 48.42 11.58 -1.10
C GLN A 194 47.75 10.51 -0.21
N ALA A 195 46.47 10.21 -0.44
CA ALA A 195 45.76 9.13 0.25
C ALA A 195 46.37 7.75 -0.05
N ALA A 196 46.68 7.45 -1.31
CA ALA A 196 47.37 6.21 -1.69
C ALA A 196 48.76 6.09 -1.04
N GLU A 197 49.51 7.19 -0.93
CA GLU A 197 50.78 7.22 -0.21
C GLU A 197 50.61 6.92 1.28
N LEU A 198 49.58 7.47 1.94
CA LEU A 198 49.28 7.16 3.34
C LEU A 198 49.00 5.66 3.52
N ILE A 199 48.19 5.05 2.63
CA ILE A 199 47.90 3.61 2.65
C ILE A 199 49.17 2.78 2.49
N ASN A 200 50.04 3.16 1.54
CA ASN A 200 51.29 2.47 1.27
C ASN A 200 52.29 2.51 2.44
N HIS A 201 52.27 3.58 3.27
CA HIS A 201 53.17 3.72 4.42
C HIS A 201 52.60 3.17 5.73
N SER A 202 51.28 3.07 5.86
CA SER A 202 50.60 2.55 7.04
C SER A 202 51.01 1.09 7.33
N LYS A 203 51.09 0.75 8.62
CA LYS A 203 51.33 -0.62 9.13
C LYS A 203 50.04 -1.25 9.65
N LYS A 204 49.16 -0.45 10.25
CA LYS A 204 47.90 -0.89 10.87
C LYS A 204 46.70 -0.16 10.27
N PRO A 205 46.42 -0.26 8.95
CA PRO A 205 45.27 0.41 8.36
C PRO A 205 43.97 -0.31 8.71
N VAL A 206 42.87 0.43 8.76
CA VAL A 206 41.50 -0.08 8.84
C VAL A 206 40.61 0.68 7.86
N ILE A 207 39.78 -0.03 7.11
CA ILE A 207 38.68 0.59 6.35
C ILE A 207 37.45 0.67 7.26
N TYR A 208 36.79 1.84 7.26
CA TYR A 208 35.48 2.04 7.86
C TYR A 208 34.46 2.30 6.76
N ALA A 209 33.73 1.25 6.37
CA ALA A 209 32.78 1.27 5.27
C ALA A 209 31.38 1.69 5.74
N GLY A 210 30.89 2.80 5.17
CA GLY A 210 29.58 3.37 5.45
C GLY A 210 28.49 2.96 4.45
N GLY A 211 27.28 3.48 4.66
CA GLY A 211 26.16 3.27 3.73
C GLY A 211 26.37 3.91 2.34
N GLY A 212 27.26 4.90 2.23
CA GLY A 212 27.58 5.55 0.94
C GLY A 212 28.19 4.60 -0.08
N VAL A 213 28.91 3.56 0.35
CA VAL A 213 29.48 2.53 -0.55
C VAL A 213 28.37 1.79 -1.29
N ARG A 214 27.34 1.36 -0.54
CA ARG A 214 26.14 0.71 -1.09
C ARG A 214 25.37 1.65 -2.02
N ILE A 215 25.11 2.88 -1.56
CA ILE A 215 24.30 3.86 -2.30
C ILE A 215 24.93 4.15 -3.66
N SER A 216 26.26 4.29 -3.70
CA SER A 216 27.04 4.53 -4.92
C SER A 216 27.37 3.26 -5.71
N LYS A 217 27.01 2.06 -5.22
CA LYS A 217 27.24 0.75 -5.86
C LYS A 217 28.72 0.41 -6.09
N ASN A 218 29.58 0.79 -5.13
CA ASN A 218 31.04 0.62 -5.22
C ASN A 218 31.60 -0.51 -4.35
N ASP A 219 30.78 -1.52 -4.03
CA ASP A 219 31.17 -2.67 -3.22
C ASP A 219 32.40 -3.39 -3.81
N SER A 220 32.47 -3.57 -5.13
CA SER A 220 33.59 -4.25 -5.79
C SER A 220 34.91 -3.51 -5.66
N LEU A 221 34.92 -2.18 -5.81
CA LEU A 221 36.13 -1.36 -5.66
C LEU A 221 36.61 -1.33 -4.21
N LEU A 222 35.68 -1.31 -3.24
CA LEU A 222 36.01 -1.44 -1.83
C LEU A 222 36.70 -2.79 -1.54
N ILE A 223 36.15 -3.88 -2.06
CA ILE A 223 36.71 -5.23 -1.91
C ILE A 223 38.11 -5.29 -2.55
N GLU A 224 38.26 -4.78 -3.78
CA GLU A 224 39.55 -4.76 -4.46
C GLU A 224 40.62 -3.97 -3.66
N LEU A 225 40.24 -2.82 -3.08
CA LEU A 225 41.14 -2.04 -2.22
C LEU A 225 41.53 -2.81 -0.96
N ALA A 226 40.55 -3.42 -0.29
CA ALA A 226 40.77 -4.21 0.92
C ALA A 226 41.69 -5.41 0.65
N GLU A 227 41.44 -6.18 -0.42
CA GLU A 227 42.24 -7.35 -0.80
C GLU A 227 43.65 -6.96 -1.25
N LYS A 228 43.79 -5.93 -2.10
CA LYS A 228 45.08 -5.51 -2.66
C LYS A 228 46.05 -5.07 -1.57
N ALA A 229 45.58 -4.25 -0.62
CA ALA A 229 46.42 -3.72 0.45
C ALA A 229 46.30 -4.49 1.78
N GLN A 230 45.54 -5.61 1.77
CA GLN A 230 45.26 -6.48 2.92
C GLN A 230 44.75 -5.70 4.14
N ILE A 231 43.70 -4.88 3.94
CA ILE A 231 43.17 -3.96 4.94
C ILE A 231 41.92 -4.54 5.60
N PRO A 232 41.94 -4.81 6.92
CA PRO A 232 40.75 -5.18 7.68
C PRO A 232 39.66 -4.10 7.57
N THR A 233 38.41 -4.53 7.39
CA THR A 233 37.29 -3.65 7.09
C THR A 233 36.19 -3.78 8.15
N ALA A 234 35.93 -2.68 8.85
CA ALA A 234 34.80 -2.50 9.72
C ALA A 234 33.64 -1.82 8.97
N ASN A 235 32.41 -2.13 9.35
CA ASN A 235 31.21 -1.56 8.76
C ASN A 235 30.47 -0.69 9.77
N SER A 236 29.95 0.44 9.29
CA SER A 236 28.82 1.09 9.94
C SER A 236 27.59 0.17 9.89
N PHE A 237 26.57 0.48 10.69
CA PHE A 237 25.31 -0.27 10.65
C PHE A 237 24.65 -0.26 9.26
N MET A 238 24.79 0.84 8.51
CA MET A 238 24.22 0.98 7.17
C MET A 238 25.13 0.45 6.05
N GLY A 239 26.36 0.06 6.40
CA GLY A 239 27.38 -0.46 5.47
C GLY A 239 27.47 -1.98 5.47
N PHE A 240 26.57 -2.72 6.13
CA PHE A 240 26.64 -4.18 6.10
C PHE A 240 26.51 -4.73 4.68
N GLY A 241 27.29 -5.78 4.40
CA GLY A 241 27.31 -6.47 3.12
C GLY A 241 28.16 -5.79 2.03
N THR A 242 28.80 -4.65 2.30
CA THR A 242 29.75 -4.03 1.35
C THR A 242 31.06 -4.81 1.27
N LEU A 243 31.41 -5.54 2.33
CA LEU A 243 32.34 -6.66 2.33
C LEU A 243 31.57 -7.86 2.92
N PRO A 244 31.56 -9.04 2.27
CA PRO A 244 30.86 -10.20 2.79
C PRO A 244 31.30 -10.55 4.21
N ARG A 245 30.35 -10.85 5.09
CA ARG A 245 30.64 -11.06 6.53
C ARG A 245 31.54 -12.26 6.82
N ASP A 246 31.56 -13.23 5.92
CA ASP A 246 32.41 -14.42 5.95
C ASP A 246 33.81 -14.20 5.32
N HIS A 247 34.08 -13.02 4.75
CA HIS A 247 35.40 -12.66 4.27
C HIS A 247 36.39 -12.51 5.44
N GLU A 248 37.63 -12.99 5.27
CA GLU A 248 38.68 -12.97 6.29
C GLU A 248 39.04 -11.56 6.82
N LEU A 249 38.92 -10.52 5.99
CA LEU A 249 39.16 -9.13 6.33
C LEU A 249 37.93 -8.45 6.97
N SER A 250 36.79 -9.13 7.06
CA SER A 250 35.57 -8.56 7.64
C SER A 250 35.64 -8.50 9.16
N LEU A 251 35.65 -7.28 9.68
CA LEU A 251 35.56 -7.03 11.12
C LEU A 251 34.10 -6.94 11.57
N GLY A 252 33.20 -6.50 10.70
CA GLY A 252 31.78 -6.34 11.01
C GLY A 252 31.51 -5.01 11.71
N LEU A 253 30.55 -5.00 12.64
CA LEU A 253 30.04 -3.75 13.22
C LEU A 253 31.07 -3.07 14.12
N VAL A 254 31.37 -1.80 13.84
CA VAL A 254 32.08 -0.89 14.77
C VAL A 254 31.09 -0.08 15.59
N GLY A 255 31.46 0.26 16.82
CA GLY A 255 30.73 1.21 17.67
C GLY A 255 30.21 0.61 18.97
N MET A 256 29.21 1.28 19.56
CA MET A 256 28.65 0.97 20.89
C MET A 256 28.20 -0.49 21.04
N HIS A 257 27.64 -1.07 19.99
CA HIS A 257 27.21 -2.48 19.94
C HIS A 257 28.06 -3.30 18.96
N GLY A 258 29.23 -2.81 18.58
CA GLY A 258 30.20 -3.52 17.75
C GLY A 258 30.86 -4.67 18.49
N GLN A 259 31.65 -5.47 17.76
CA GLN A 259 32.47 -6.50 18.39
C GLN A 259 33.73 -5.87 19.03
N VAL A 260 34.22 -6.47 20.13
CA VAL A 260 35.41 -5.99 20.83
C VAL A 260 36.61 -5.91 19.90
N TYR A 261 36.90 -6.99 19.14
CA TYR A 261 38.01 -7.00 18.20
C TYR A 261 37.90 -5.94 17.11
N THR A 262 36.69 -5.60 16.66
CA THR A 262 36.45 -4.52 15.68
C THR A 262 36.77 -3.15 16.27
N ASN A 263 36.29 -2.89 17.49
CA ASN A 263 36.57 -1.63 18.18
C ASN A 263 38.06 -1.50 18.51
N MET A 264 38.72 -2.59 18.95
CA MET A 264 40.16 -2.59 19.21
C MET A 264 40.98 -2.37 17.93
N ALA A 265 40.57 -2.92 16.80
CA ALA A 265 41.21 -2.66 15.51
C ALA A 265 41.16 -1.17 15.15
N VAL A 266 40.00 -0.52 15.31
CA VAL A 266 39.83 0.91 15.03
C VAL A 266 40.62 1.77 16.02
N SER A 267 40.58 1.44 17.32
CA SER A 267 41.32 2.20 18.34
C SER A 267 42.84 2.11 18.19
N ASN A 268 43.36 0.99 17.70
CA ASN A 268 44.80 0.74 17.57
C ASN A 268 45.33 0.92 16.13
N CYS A 269 44.50 1.38 15.19
CA CYS A 269 44.94 1.64 13.82
C CYS A 269 45.85 2.87 13.74
N ASP A 270 46.75 2.90 12.76
CA ASP A 270 47.58 4.08 12.43
C ASP A 270 47.01 4.89 11.26
N LEU A 271 46.05 4.31 10.53
CA LEU A 271 45.33 4.91 9.42
C LEU A 271 43.89 4.39 9.40
N LEU A 272 42.92 5.29 9.48
CA LEU A 272 41.50 5.00 9.29
C LEU A 272 41.04 5.54 7.94
N ILE A 273 40.47 4.68 7.10
CA ILE A 273 39.97 5.03 5.77
C ILE A 273 38.44 4.96 5.82
N ALA A 274 37.79 6.10 6.08
CA ALA A 274 36.35 6.21 6.13
C ALA A 274 35.79 6.40 4.71
N ILE A 275 34.93 5.47 4.28
CA ILE A 275 34.39 5.44 2.92
C ILE A 275 32.86 5.52 2.98
N GLY A 276 32.30 6.67 2.61
CA GLY A 276 30.86 6.93 2.59
C GLY A 276 30.20 6.84 3.97
N ALA A 277 30.89 7.33 5.01
CA ALA A 277 30.48 7.23 6.41
C ALA A 277 30.46 8.61 7.09
N ARG A 278 29.50 8.81 8.01
CA ARG A 278 29.22 10.11 8.67
C ARG A 278 29.68 10.21 10.12
N PHE A 279 30.45 9.21 10.58
CA PHE A 279 30.93 9.14 11.96
C PHE A 279 29.81 9.44 12.98
N SER A 280 28.72 8.66 12.96
CA SER A 280 27.60 8.91 13.85
C SER A 280 27.98 8.70 15.32
N ASP A 281 27.25 9.35 16.23
CA ASP A 281 27.41 9.23 17.68
C ASP A 281 27.36 7.76 18.18
N ARG A 282 26.55 6.91 17.54
CA ARG A 282 26.46 5.47 17.81
C ARG A 282 27.73 4.69 17.50
N VAL A 283 28.55 5.21 16.60
CA VAL A 283 29.83 4.61 16.21
C VAL A 283 30.98 5.22 17.00
N ILE A 284 31.12 6.55 16.98
CA ILE A 284 32.29 7.20 17.57
C ILE A 284 32.28 7.19 19.10
N GLY A 285 31.09 7.23 19.72
CA GLY A 285 30.94 7.42 21.15
C GLY A 285 31.52 8.77 21.60
N LYS A 286 32.81 8.80 21.92
CA LYS A 286 33.55 10.03 22.27
C LYS A 286 34.46 10.41 21.10
N PRO A 287 34.15 11.49 20.36
CA PRO A 287 34.93 11.94 19.21
C PRO A 287 36.45 11.99 19.45
N ASP A 288 36.87 12.63 20.54
CA ASP A 288 38.30 12.86 20.85
C ASP A 288 39.08 11.58 21.19
N GLU A 289 38.39 10.49 21.55
CA GLU A 289 39.00 9.18 21.85
C GLU A 289 38.91 8.21 20.65
N PHE A 290 38.09 8.53 19.64
CA PHE A 290 37.84 7.64 18.51
C PHE A 290 38.98 7.71 17.49
N ALA A 291 39.69 6.59 17.29
CA ALA A 291 40.83 6.50 16.37
C ALA A 291 41.88 7.62 16.57
N SER A 292 42.07 8.08 17.81
CA SER A 292 42.87 9.27 18.15
C SER A 292 44.36 9.18 17.79
N GLY A 293 44.88 7.96 17.61
CA GLY A 293 46.26 7.72 17.16
C GLY A 293 46.42 7.62 15.64
N ALA A 294 45.33 7.66 14.88
CA ALA A 294 45.33 7.38 13.45
C ALA A 294 45.30 8.66 12.62
N LYS A 295 45.90 8.61 11.43
CA LYS A 295 45.53 9.55 10.35
C LYS A 295 44.17 9.13 9.78
N ILE A 296 43.34 10.09 9.40
CA ILE A 296 42.01 9.81 8.85
C ILE A 296 41.96 10.25 7.39
N ILE A 297 41.55 9.34 6.50
CA ILE A 297 41.13 9.66 5.13
C ILE A 297 39.60 9.60 5.13
N HIS A 298 38.93 10.65 4.68
CA HIS A 298 37.47 10.72 4.66
C HIS A 298 36.96 10.92 3.23
N ILE A 299 36.37 9.86 2.69
CA ILE A 299 35.74 9.84 1.36
C ILE A 299 34.23 10.01 1.53
N ASP A 300 33.67 11.12 1.05
CA ASP A 300 32.22 11.33 1.03
C ASP A 300 31.80 12.22 -0.14
N ILE A 301 30.55 12.09 -0.59
CA ILE A 301 29.99 12.97 -1.62
C ILE A 301 29.44 14.27 -1.01
N ASP A 302 29.12 14.25 0.29
CA ASP A 302 28.54 15.36 1.02
C ASP A 302 29.62 16.10 1.81
N GLN A 303 30.05 17.26 1.29
CA GLN A 303 31.05 18.11 1.95
C GLN A 303 30.67 18.46 3.40
N THR A 304 29.38 18.51 3.75
CA THR A 304 28.95 18.87 5.10
C THR A 304 29.23 17.80 6.15
N GLU A 305 29.62 16.60 5.74
CA GLU A 305 30.00 15.50 6.64
C GLU A 305 31.50 15.48 6.96
N ILE A 306 32.32 16.20 6.19
CA ILE A 306 33.76 16.35 6.44
C ILE A 306 34.00 17.22 7.68
N ASP A 307 34.91 16.78 8.55
CA ASP A 307 35.30 17.44 9.81
C ASP A 307 34.13 17.84 10.74
N LYS A 308 32.99 17.16 10.62
CA LYS A 308 31.79 17.43 11.42
C LYS A 308 31.85 16.81 12.81
N ASN A 309 32.28 15.54 12.88
CA ASN A 309 32.35 14.73 14.11
C ASN A 309 33.76 14.16 14.37
N THR A 310 34.68 14.37 13.44
CA THR A 310 36.10 14.03 13.51
C THR A 310 36.87 15.27 13.07
N TYR A 311 38.18 15.34 13.29
CA TYR A 311 38.96 16.53 12.98
C TYR A 311 40.22 16.17 12.19
N ASP A 312 40.75 17.14 11.44
CA ASP A 312 42.03 17.07 10.71
C ASP A 312 42.13 15.86 9.75
N CYS A 313 41.02 15.50 9.11
CA CYS A 313 41.03 14.43 8.11
C CYS A 313 41.66 14.90 6.77
N LEU A 314 42.10 13.95 5.95
CA LEU A 314 42.36 14.18 4.52
C LEU A 314 41.04 14.01 3.75
N PRO A 315 40.40 15.11 3.31
CA PRO A 315 39.09 15.03 2.66
C PRO A 315 39.24 14.64 1.18
N LEU A 316 38.47 13.64 0.76
CA LEU A 316 38.28 13.28 -0.64
C LEU A 316 36.79 13.42 -0.96
N ILE A 317 36.41 14.63 -1.37
CA ILE A 317 35.03 14.97 -1.67
C ILE A 317 34.74 14.69 -3.14
N GLY A 318 33.69 13.90 -3.41
CA GLY A 318 33.19 13.70 -4.77
C GLY A 318 32.77 12.27 -5.09
N ASP A 319 32.75 11.97 -6.39
CA ASP A 319 32.35 10.66 -6.89
C ASP A 319 33.26 9.52 -6.38
N MET A 320 32.65 8.52 -5.74
CA MET A 320 33.38 7.43 -5.08
C MET A 320 34.06 6.48 -6.08
N GLU A 321 33.46 6.25 -7.25
CA GLU A 321 34.03 5.41 -8.30
C GLU A 321 35.33 6.04 -8.83
N HIS A 322 35.31 7.34 -9.12
CA HIS A 322 36.50 8.11 -9.51
C HIS A 322 37.58 8.05 -8.43
N ILE A 323 37.22 8.27 -7.17
CA ILE A 323 38.20 8.28 -6.06
C ILE A 323 38.85 6.91 -5.88
N LEU A 324 38.05 5.84 -5.76
CA LEU A 324 38.57 4.50 -5.49
C LEU A 324 39.35 3.95 -6.69
N SER A 325 38.88 4.16 -7.93
CA SER A 325 39.57 3.67 -9.13
C SER A 325 40.94 4.31 -9.32
N ASN A 326 41.07 5.63 -9.11
CA ASN A 326 42.36 6.31 -9.19
C ASN A 326 43.24 6.00 -7.98
N MET A 327 42.66 5.80 -6.78
CA MET A 327 43.44 5.38 -5.61
C MET A 327 44.06 4.00 -5.83
N LEU A 328 43.31 3.06 -6.41
CA LEU A 328 43.77 1.72 -6.72
C LEU A 328 44.97 1.69 -7.67
N THR A 329 45.14 2.68 -8.58
CA THR A 329 46.32 2.69 -9.47
C THR A 329 47.63 2.91 -8.72
N ASP A 330 47.61 3.67 -7.63
CA ASP A 330 48.80 4.07 -6.88
C ASP A 330 49.02 3.25 -5.59
N VAL A 331 47.96 2.60 -5.07
CA VAL A 331 48.08 1.65 -3.96
C VAL A 331 48.82 0.39 -4.40
N LYS A 332 49.86 0.02 -3.64
CA LYS A 332 50.71 -1.15 -3.91
C LYS A 332 50.17 -2.39 -3.20
N PRO A 333 50.32 -3.59 -3.79
CA PRO A 333 50.04 -4.84 -3.09
C PRO A 333 50.85 -4.94 -1.78
N ALA A 334 50.19 -5.35 -0.70
CA ALA A 334 50.81 -5.49 0.63
C ALA A 334 50.30 -6.71 1.38
N THR A 335 51.06 -7.18 2.37
CA THR A 335 50.63 -8.23 3.32
C THR A 335 50.76 -7.71 4.74
N ARG A 336 49.82 -8.07 5.63
CA ARG A 336 49.75 -7.54 7.00
C ARG A 336 49.49 -8.63 8.06
N PRO A 337 50.25 -9.74 8.08
CA PRO A 337 49.98 -10.87 8.96
C PRO A 337 50.01 -10.47 10.45
N ASP A 338 51.02 -9.71 10.87
CA ASP A 338 51.17 -9.27 12.27
C ASP A 338 49.96 -8.45 12.74
N TRP A 339 49.42 -7.58 11.88
CA TRP A 339 48.26 -6.76 12.22
C TRP A 339 46.98 -7.60 12.29
N ILE A 340 46.79 -8.53 11.35
CA ILE A 340 45.65 -9.45 11.36
C ILE A 340 45.69 -10.37 12.58
N GLU A 341 46.88 -10.86 12.96
CA GLU A 341 47.07 -11.66 14.17
C GLU A 341 46.76 -10.87 15.44
N GLU A 342 47.24 -9.62 15.53
CA GLU A 342 46.93 -8.71 16.65
C GLU A 342 45.42 -8.48 16.79
N ILE A 343 44.70 -8.25 15.68
CA ILE A 343 43.24 -8.11 15.71
C ILE A 343 42.56 -9.41 16.18
N ASN A 344 42.99 -10.55 15.64
CA ASN A 344 42.39 -11.84 15.96
C ASN A 344 42.61 -12.24 17.43
N ALA A 345 43.67 -11.76 18.08
CA ALA A 345 43.92 -11.97 19.51
C ALA A 345 42.85 -11.35 20.42
N TYR A 346 42.06 -10.38 19.93
CA TYR A 346 40.93 -9.79 20.66
C TYR A 346 39.61 -10.56 20.51
N ARG A 347 39.56 -11.64 19.71
CA ARG A 347 38.32 -12.40 19.52
C ARG A 347 37.96 -13.16 20.79
N GLU A 348 36.71 -13.00 21.23
CA GLU A 348 36.17 -13.71 22.38
C GLU A 348 35.75 -15.15 22.01
N PRO A 349 35.81 -16.10 22.95
CA PRO A 349 35.36 -17.47 22.72
C PRO A 349 33.87 -17.53 22.36
N GLU A 350 33.49 -18.44 21.46
CA GLU A 350 32.09 -18.62 21.09
C GLU A 350 31.27 -19.29 22.22
N PRO A 351 30.07 -18.77 22.55
CA PRO A 351 29.15 -19.44 23.47
C PRO A 351 28.56 -20.73 22.87
N GLU A 352 27.98 -21.58 23.72
CA GLU A 352 27.39 -22.86 23.34
C GLU A 352 26.17 -22.70 22.41
N LYS A 353 26.16 -23.46 21.28
CA LYS A 353 25.17 -23.34 20.19
C LYS A 353 23.78 -23.93 20.49
N SER A 354 23.65 -24.73 21.55
CA SER A 354 22.40 -25.42 21.94
C SER A 354 21.43 -24.52 22.71
N THR A 355 21.91 -23.43 23.31
CA THR A 355 21.12 -22.55 24.16
C THR A 355 20.17 -21.66 23.36
N PHE A 356 18.97 -21.40 23.88
CA PHE A 356 17.96 -20.56 23.20
C PHE A 356 18.24 -19.06 23.42
N THR A 357 19.31 -18.58 22.80
CA THR A 357 19.79 -17.19 22.88
C THR A 357 19.54 -16.44 21.57
N PRO A 358 19.46 -15.10 21.57
CA PRO A 358 19.29 -14.33 20.33
C PRO A 358 20.35 -14.63 19.27
N LYS A 359 21.61 -14.83 19.68
CA LYS A 359 22.69 -15.25 18.77
C LYS A 359 22.34 -16.56 18.07
N ASN A 360 22.07 -17.61 18.82
CA ASN A 360 21.82 -18.94 18.25
C ASN A 360 20.53 -18.97 17.42
N ILE A 361 19.49 -18.23 17.82
CA ILE A 361 18.25 -18.07 17.04
C ILE A 361 18.56 -17.45 15.67
N LEU A 362 19.33 -16.35 15.64
CA LEU A 362 19.65 -15.64 14.40
C LEU A 362 20.61 -16.43 13.52
N GLU A 363 21.62 -17.10 14.08
CA GLU A 363 22.52 -17.97 13.31
C GLU A 363 21.77 -19.16 12.70
N LYS A 364 20.83 -19.75 13.44
CA LYS A 364 19.99 -20.83 12.93
C LYS A 364 19.02 -20.33 11.86
N ALA A 365 18.38 -19.17 12.04
CA ALA A 365 17.55 -18.57 10.99
C ALA A 365 18.39 -18.24 9.73
N ASN A 366 19.58 -17.67 9.91
CA ASN A 366 20.48 -17.36 8.81
C ASN A 366 20.95 -18.61 8.07
N SER A 367 21.10 -19.79 8.70
CA SER A 367 21.45 -21.01 7.97
C SER A 367 20.37 -21.50 7.00
N TYR A 368 19.10 -21.16 7.26
CA TYR A 368 17.97 -21.46 6.36
C TYR A 368 17.73 -20.39 5.30
N PHE A 369 18.12 -19.14 5.60
CA PHE A 369 17.90 -17.97 4.77
C PHE A 369 19.22 -17.22 4.50
N SER A 370 20.27 -17.96 4.16
CA SER A 370 21.63 -17.41 3.94
C SER A 370 21.81 -16.81 2.55
N GLU A 371 21.15 -17.39 1.56
CA GLU A 371 21.28 -17.01 0.15
C GLU A 371 20.07 -16.23 -0.32
N ASN A 372 20.31 -15.26 -1.20
CA ASN A 372 19.28 -14.49 -1.91
C ASN A 372 18.15 -13.97 -1.00
N THR A 373 18.53 -13.51 0.19
CA THR A 373 17.60 -13.12 1.26
C THR A 373 17.82 -11.66 1.63
N ILE A 374 16.74 -10.89 1.67
CA ILE A 374 16.74 -9.55 2.26
C ILE A 374 16.23 -9.66 3.70
N VAL A 375 16.97 -9.06 4.63
CA VAL A 375 16.57 -8.94 6.03
C VAL A 375 16.17 -7.50 6.31
N ALA A 376 14.90 -7.34 6.69
CA ALA A 376 14.38 -6.15 7.32
C ALA A 376 14.49 -6.26 8.84
N THR A 377 14.71 -5.15 9.53
CA THR A 377 14.56 -5.10 10.99
C THR A 377 13.72 -3.93 11.44
N ASP A 378 13.04 -4.10 12.57
CA ASP A 378 12.62 -2.98 13.40
C ASP A 378 13.82 -2.43 14.21
N VAL A 379 13.55 -1.67 15.29
CA VAL A 379 14.56 -0.98 16.10
C VAL A 379 14.57 -1.49 17.54
N GLY A 380 15.75 -1.81 18.05
CA GLY A 380 15.94 -2.29 19.43
C GLY A 380 17.10 -3.26 19.57
N GLN A 381 17.08 -4.14 20.59
CA GLN A 381 18.14 -5.14 20.76
C GLN A 381 18.18 -6.15 19.61
N HIS A 382 17.02 -6.57 19.10
CA HIS A 382 16.91 -7.48 17.96
C HIS A 382 17.61 -6.92 16.71
N GLN A 383 17.54 -5.61 16.48
CA GLN A 383 18.25 -4.91 15.41
C GLN A 383 19.77 -5.05 15.59
N MET A 384 20.29 -4.77 16.79
CA MET A 384 21.72 -4.87 17.08
C MET A 384 22.22 -6.32 16.97
N TRP A 385 21.48 -7.28 17.53
CA TRP A 385 21.81 -8.71 17.42
C TRP A 385 21.80 -9.18 15.96
N THR A 386 20.88 -8.69 15.13
CA THR A 386 20.88 -8.99 13.69
C THR A 386 22.16 -8.48 13.03
N GLY A 387 22.56 -7.24 13.29
CA GLY A 387 23.83 -6.71 12.77
C GLY A 387 25.08 -7.42 13.29
N GLN A 388 25.03 -7.98 14.50
CA GLN A 388 26.15 -8.73 15.08
C GLN A 388 26.28 -10.15 14.53
N TYR A 389 25.15 -10.84 14.32
CA TYR A 389 25.13 -12.29 14.13
C TYR A 389 24.64 -12.76 12.76
N TRP A 390 23.93 -11.92 11.99
CA TRP A 390 23.53 -12.26 10.63
C TRP A 390 24.68 -12.05 9.65
N LYS A 391 24.96 -13.04 8.79
CA LYS A 391 26.06 -12.99 7.83
C LYS A 391 25.60 -12.43 6.49
N PHE A 392 25.49 -11.10 6.41
CA PHE A 392 25.20 -10.41 5.15
C PHE A 392 26.34 -10.61 4.13
N LYS A 393 25.99 -10.99 2.91
CA LYS A 393 26.94 -11.25 1.83
C LYS A 393 26.95 -10.14 0.79
N LYS A 394 25.82 -9.43 0.64
CA LYS A 394 25.69 -8.30 -0.30
C LYS A 394 25.05 -7.10 0.39
N SER A 395 25.46 -5.90 0.00
CA SER A 395 24.96 -4.66 0.59
C SER A 395 23.47 -4.40 0.38
N THR A 396 22.86 -5.06 -0.61
CA THR A 396 21.41 -5.00 -0.86
C THR A 396 20.58 -5.91 0.06
N GLU A 397 21.20 -6.77 0.86
CA GLU A 397 20.51 -7.79 1.68
C GLU A 397 20.04 -7.26 3.03
N PHE A 398 20.34 -6.01 3.39
CA PHE A 398 19.97 -5.44 4.67
C PHE A 398 19.16 -4.15 4.52
N CYS A 399 18.05 -4.03 5.25
CA CYS A 399 17.28 -2.79 5.36
C CYS A 399 16.77 -2.58 6.78
N THR A 400 16.95 -1.37 7.30
CA THR A 400 16.67 -1.02 8.69
C THR A 400 16.54 0.50 8.79
N SER A 401 15.91 0.99 9.85
CA SER A 401 15.95 2.41 10.21
C SER A 401 17.16 2.68 11.11
N GLY A 402 18.21 3.29 10.55
CA GLY A 402 19.46 3.56 11.26
C GLY A 402 19.48 4.93 11.95
N GLY A 403 19.48 5.99 11.15
CA GLY A 403 19.70 7.36 11.60
C GLY A 403 18.60 7.90 12.49
N LEU A 404 17.32 7.69 12.14
CA LEU A 404 16.19 8.12 12.98
C LEU A 404 15.84 7.10 14.07
N GLY A 405 16.13 5.82 13.86
CA GLY A 405 15.78 4.76 14.82
C GLY A 405 14.27 4.57 15.01
N THR A 406 13.48 4.59 13.93
CA THR A 406 12.02 4.45 13.93
C THR A 406 11.55 3.03 14.25
N MET A 407 11.05 2.80 15.47
CA MET A 407 10.27 1.60 15.78
C MET A 407 8.99 1.56 14.93
N GLY A 408 8.62 0.39 14.42
CA GLY A 408 7.49 0.23 13.51
C GLY A 408 7.87 0.30 12.02
N TYR A 409 9.15 0.50 11.69
CA TYR A 409 9.67 0.47 10.32
C TYR A 409 9.56 -0.93 9.67
N GLY A 410 9.78 -1.99 10.45
CA GLY A 410 10.16 -3.31 9.94
C GLY A 410 9.16 -3.98 8.98
N LEU A 411 7.87 -4.02 9.33
CA LEU A 411 6.87 -4.70 8.49
C LEU A 411 6.56 -3.94 7.19
N GLY A 412 6.46 -2.62 7.24
CA GLY A 412 6.37 -1.79 6.05
C GLY A 412 7.58 -1.98 5.13
N ALA A 413 8.78 -1.99 5.72
CA ALA A 413 10.02 -2.22 4.99
C ALA A 413 10.08 -3.61 4.34
N ALA A 414 9.65 -4.66 5.05
CA ALA A 414 9.60 -6.02 4.51
C ALA A 414 8.61 -6.13 3.32
N ILE A 415 7.47 -5.44 3.38
CA ILE A 415 6.52 -5.34 2.27
C ILE A 415 7.19 -4.69 1.05
N GLY A 416 7.82 -3.54 1.23
CA GLY A 416 8.52 -2.82 0.16
C GLY A 416 9.65 -3.62 -0.48
N ALA A 417 10.46 -4.27 0.36
CA ALA A 417 11.55 -5.14 -0.09
C ALA A 417 11.04 -6.33 -0.91
N GLN A 418 9.95 -6.99 -0.48
CA GLN A 418 9.37 -8.14 -1.18
C GLN A 418 8.75 -7.72 -2.52
N VAL A 419 8.04 -6.59 -2.56
CA VAL A 419 7.45 -6.04 -3.79
C VAL A 419 8.54 -5.69 -4.81
N GLY A 420 9.63 -5.06 -4.38
CA GLY A 420 10.74 -4.70 -5.25
C GLY A 420 11.61 -5.88 -5.69
N ASN A 421 11.53 -7.00 -4.97
CA ASN A 421 12.35 -8.19 -5.20
C ASN A 421 11.50 -9.47 -5.09
N PRO A 422 10.56 -9.71 -6.02
CA PRO A 422 9.62 -10.83 -5.93
C PRO A 422 10.32 -12.20 -5.86
N GLU A 423 11.48 -12.34 -6.51
CA GLU A 423 12.28 -13.57 -6.55
C GLU A 423 13.15 -13.80 -5.29
N LYS A 424 13.23 -12.82 -4.38
CA LYS A 424 14.05 -12.93 -3.16
C LYS A 424 13.20 -13.37 -1.98
N LYS A 425 13.84 -14.10 -1.07
CA LYS A 425 13.25 -14.35 0.25
C LYS A 425 13.35 -13.07 1.07
N VAL A 426 12.28 -12.70 1.77
CA VAL A 426 12.31 -11.57 2.71
C VAL A 426 12.05 -12.06 4.12
N VAL A 427 12.95 -11.69 5.01
CA VAL A 427 12.92 -12.00 6.45
C VAL A 427 12.77 -10.70 7.21
N LEU A 428 11.81 -10.63 8.14
CA LEU A 428 11.70 -9.55 9.11
C LEU A 428 12.15 -10.05 10.47
N ILE A 429 13.19 -9.45 11.04
CA ILE A 429 13.55 -9.62 12.46
C ILE A 429 12.99 -8.44 13.25
N THR A 430 12.02 -8.69 14.12
CA THR A 430 11.34 -7.64 14.89
C THR A 430 11.28 -7.97 16.37
N GLY A 431 11.18 -6.95 17.22
CA GLY A 431 10.91 -7.09 18.65
C GLY A 431 9.42 -6.91 18.93
N ASP A 432 8.93 -7.50 20.00
CA ASP A 432 7.52 -7.41 20.40
C ASP A 432 7.01 -5.96 20.52
N GLY A 433 7.78 -5.07 21.15
CA GLY A 433 7.41 -3.66 21.26
C GLY A 433 7.34 -2.91 19.93
N SER A 434 8.19 -3.24 18.96
CA SER A 434 8.16 -2.60 17.62
C SER A 434 7.03 -3.16 16.76
N PHE A 435 6.84 -4.47 16.79
CA PHE A 435 5.79 -5.13 16.02
C PHE A 435 4.39 -4.62 16.39
N ARG A 436 4.17 -4.23 17.66
CA ARG A 436 2.93 -3.57 18.10
C ARG A 436 2.60 -2.28 17.35
N MET A 437 3.59 -1.59 16.78
CA MET A 437 3.40 -0.33 16.06
C MET A 437 3.01 -0.52 14.58
N ASN A 438 3.19 -1.71 14.02
CA ASN A 438 2.99 -1.95 12.57
C ASN A 438 2.26 -3.26 12.23
N ASN A 439 1.83 -4.05 13.21
CA ASN A 439 1.16 -5.33 12.98
C ASN A 439 -0.18 -5.23 12.22
N ASN A 440 -0.76 -4.04 12.11
CA ASN A 440 -1.91 -3.76 11.25
C ASN A 440 -1.60 -4.05 9.76
N GLU A 441 -0.34 -3.98 9.34
CA GLU A 441 0.10 -4.29 7.98
C GLU A 441 0.09 -5.78 7.63
N LEU A 442 -0.22 -6.68 8.57
CA LEU A 442 -0.49 -8.08 8.26
C LEU A 442 -1.65 -8.23 7.26
N ILE A 443 -2.60 -7.29 7.27
CA ILE A 443 -3.66 -7.23 6.24
C ILE A 443 -3.09 -7.00 4.84
N THR A 444 -2.02 -6.20 4.73
CA THR A 444 -1.35 -5.89 3.47
C THR A 444 -0.55 -7.09 2.99
N VAL A 445 0.21 -7.73 3.90
CA VAL A 445 0.92 -8.98 3.63
C VAL A 445 -0.03 -10.03 3.06
N LYS A 446 -1.18 -10.25 3.73
CA LYS A 446 -2.18 -11.21 3.25
C LYS A 446 -2.82 -10.79 1.94
N ARG A 447 -3.22 -9.53 1.80
CA ARG A 447 -3.90 -8.99 0.61
C ARG A 447 -3.10 -9.23 -0.67
N TYR A 448 -1.79 -9.05 -0.60
CA TYR A 448 -0.89 -9.19 -1.74
C TYR A 448 -0.16 -10.54 -1.76
N GLY A 449 -0.48 -11.45 -0.84
CA GLY A 449 0.12 -12.79 -0.78
C GLY A 449 1.63 -12.78 -0.57
N LEU A 450 2.18 -11.78 0.13
CA LEU A 450 3.62 -11.60 0.24
C LEU A 450 4.22 -12.68 1.17
N PRO A 451 5.17 -13.52 0.70
CA PRO A 451 5.70 -14.65 1.47
C PRO A 451 6.79 -14.22 2.46
N ILE A 452 6.51 -13.21 3.27
CA ILE A 452 7.46 -12.64 4.24
C ILE A 452 7.57 -13.55 5.47
N LYS A 453 8.80 -13.84 5.90
CA LYS A 453 9.09 -14.64 7.10
C LYS A 453 9.34 -13.72 8.29
N ILE A 454 8.44 -13.69 9.26
CA ILE A 454 8.49 -12.77 10.41
C ILE A 454 9.01 -13.50 11.66
N PHE A 455 10.18 -13.11 12.13
CA PHE A 455 10.77 -13.56 13.39
C PHE A 455 10.59 -12.48 14.45
N GLN A 456 9.59 -12.66 15.32
CA GLN A 456 9.38 -11.79 16.47
C GLN A 456 10.18 -12.32 17.67
N LEU A 457 11.26 -11.63 18.04
CA LEU A 457 12.00 -11.91 19.28
C LEU A 457 11.24 -11.30 20.45
N ASN A 458 10.39 -12.12 21.07
CA ASN A 458 9.55 -11.71 22.19
C ASN A 458 10.31 -11.84 23.52
N ASN A 459 10.71 -10.71 24.10
CA ASN A 459 11.31 -10.66 25.43
C ASN A 459 10.41 -9.93 26.46
N HIS A 460 9.15 -9.67 26.10
CA HIS A 460 8.16 -8.96 26.91
C HIS A 460 8.65 -7.60 27.43
N SER A 461 9.50 -6.92 26.65
CA SER A 461 9.98 -5.59 27.02
C SER A 461 10.42 -4.72 25.84
N LEU A 462 10.47 -3.41 26.08
CA LEU A 462 11.32 -2.49 25.32
C LEU A 462 12.79 -2.72 25.70
N GLY A 463 13.34 -3.87 25.32
CA GLY A 463 14.58 -4.42 25.86
C GLY A 463 15.80 -3.50 25.78
N MET A 464 15.90 -2.69 24.72
CA MET A 464 16.98 -1.70 24.59
C MET A 464 16.87 -0.62 25.68
N VAL A 465 15.70 -0.02 25.85
CA VAL A 465 15.46 1.01 26.88
C VAL A 465 15.61 0.40 28.28
N ARG A 466 15.09 -0.81 28.49
CA ARG A 466 15.20 -1.54 29.75
C ARG A 466 16.66 -1.81 30.14
N GLN A 467 17.52 -2.16 29.16
CA GLN A 467 18.96 -2.33 29.39
C GLN A 467 19.61 -1.04 29.92
N TRP A 468 19.29 0.10 29.32
CA TRP A 468 19.80 1.40 29.77
C TRP A 468 19.28 1.78 31.15
N GLN A 469 18.00 1.54 31.44
CA GLN A 469 17.45 1.77 32.77
C GLN A 469 18.11 0.88 33.85
N ARG A 470 18.45 -0.36 33.50
CA ARG A 470 19.24 -1.25 34.37
C ARG A 470 20.60 -0.65 34.71
N MET A 471 21.33 -0.19 33.70
CA MET A 471 22.71 0.30 33.86
C MET A 471 22.79 1.68 34.53
N PHE A 472 21.90 2.61 34.13
CA PHE A 472 22.05 4.03 34.47
C PHE A 472 20.93 4.57 35.37
N SER A 473 19.83 3.84 35.56
CA SER A 473 18.66 4.29 36.33
C SER A 473 18.36 3.41 37.55
N ARG A 474 19.39 2.79 38.14
CA ARG A 474 19.26 1.93 39.34
C ARG A 474 18.25 0.79 39.15
N ALA A 475 18.17 0.23 37.93
CA ALA A 475 17.21 -0.81 37.57
C ALA A 475 15.73 -0.45 37.80
N ARG A 476 15.38 0.84 37.69
CA ARG A 476 13.99 1.30 37.69
C ARG A 476 13.38 1.13 36.29
N TYR A 477 12.69 0.03 36.07
CA TYR A 477 12.05 -0.30 34.78
C TYR A 477 10.74 0.49 34.58
N SER A 478 10.85 1.72 34.08
CA SER A 478 9.71 2.62 33.90
C SER A 478 9.14 2.49 32.51
N GLU A 479 7.90 1.99 32.37
CA GLU A 479 7.16 1.86 31.10
C GLU A 479 7.92 1.06 30.00
N THR A 480 8.72 0.09 30.41
CA THR A 480 9.49 -0.77 29.49
C THR A 480 9.06 -2.22 29.46
N GLU A 481 8.12 -2.62 30.31
CA GLU A 481 7.57 -3.99 30.29
C GLU A 481 6.33 -4.00 29.39
N THR A 482 6.24 -4.96 28.48
CA THR A 482 5.18 -5.08 27.45
C THR A 482 4.34 -6.33 27.68
N PHE A 483 4.17 -6.71 28.95
CA PHE A 483 3.39 -7.88 29.32
C PHE A 483 1.90 -7.60 29.09
N ASP A 484 1.39 -8.12 27.97
CA ASP A 484 -0.02 -8.07 27.62
C ASP A 484 -0.57 -9.50 27.53
N ASP A 485 -1.79 -9.74 28.01
CA ASP A 485 -2.50 -11.04 27.88
C ASP A 485 -3.08 -11.26 26.47
N VAL A 486 -2.48 -10.64 25.43
CA VAL A 486 -2.95 -10.75 24.04
C VAL A 486 -2.53 -12.09 23.44
N ASN A 487 -3.52 -12.85 22.97
CA ASN A 487 -3.26 -14.10 22.25
C ASN A 487 -2.77 -13.83 20.82
N MET A 488 -1.45 -13.76 20.65
CA MET A 488 -0.82 -13.51 19.34
C MET A 488 -1.17 -14.58 18.29
N LYS A 489 -1.34 -15.84 18.68
CA LYS A 489 -1.74 -16.90 17.74
C LYS A 489 -3.08 -16.57 17.09
N MET A 490 -4.10 -16.29 17.91
CA MET A 490 -5.42 -15.92 17.41
C MET A 490 -5.38 -14.64 16.57
N PHE A 491 -4.61 -13.63 17.00
CA PHE A 491 -4.46 -12.38 16.26
C PHE A 491 -3.84 -12.60 14.87
N ILE A 492 -2.72 -13.31 14.76
CA ILE A 492 -2.05 -13.58 13.48
C ILE A 492 -2.89 -14.50 12.58
N GLU A 493 -3.47 -15.56 13.16
CA GLU A 493 -4.30 -16.51 12.40
C GLU A 493 -5.59 -15.88 11.90
N SER A 494 -6.09 -14.81 12.54
CA SER A 494 -7.26 -14.06 12.03
C SER A 494 -7.01 -13.40 10.66
N TYR A 495 -5.76 -13.11 10.32
CA TYR A 495 -5.36 -12.67 8.97
C TYR A 495 -5.13 -13.84 8.00
N GLY A 496 -5.27 -15.09 8.44
CA GLY A 496 -4.96 -16.27 7.65
C GLY A 496 -3.46 -16.45 7.38
N ILE A 497 -2.63 -16.05 8.35
CA ILE A 497 -1.17 -16.21 8.36
C ILE A 497 -0.82 -17.30 9.39
N LYS A 498 0.10 -18.21 9.04
CA LYS A 498 0.56 -19.26 9.95
C LYS A 498 1.36 -18.67 11.11
N TYR A 499 1.16 -19.21 12.30
CA TYR A 499 1.84 -18.79 13.52
C TYR A 499 2.54 -19.95 14.22
N TYR A 500 3.79 -19.74 14.59
CA TYR A 500 4.63 -20.66 15.35
C TYR A 500 5.13 -19.98 16.62
N ARG A 501 5.24 -20.73 17.72
CA ARG A 501 5.85 -20.27 18.97
C ARG A 501 6.91 -21.28 19.37
N CYS A 502 8.14 -20.80 19.55
CA CYS A 502 9.30 -21.63 19.86
C CYS A 502 9.94 -21.18 21.18
N HIS A 503 10.30 -22.15 22.02
CA HIS A 503 10.96 -21.99 23.31
C HIS A 503 12.32 -22.71 23.38
N SER A 504 12.70 -23.41 22.30
CA SER A 504 13.97 -24.13 22.17
C SER A 504 14.49 -24.05 20.73
N ILE A 505 15.78 -24.37 20.53
CA ILE A 505 16.38 -24.43 19.18
C ILE A 505 15.75 -25.55 18.34
N GLU A 506 15.36 -26.67 18.95
CA GLU A 506 14.68 -27.78 18.27
C GLU A 506 13.29 -27.36 17.74
N GLU A 507 12.49 -26.67 18.56
CA GLU A 507 11.19 -26.15 18.12
C GLU A 507 11.33 -25.12 17.00
N LEU A 508 12.38 -24.29 17.05
CA LEU A 508 12.71 -23.35 15.97
C LEU A 508 13.10 -24.07 14.68
N GLU A 509 13.92 -25.12 14.76
CA GLU A 509 14.36 -25.91 13.60
C GLU A 509 13.18 -26.60 12.91
N ASN A 510 12.25 -27.18 13.69
CA ASN A 510 11.01 -27.75 13.15
C ASN A 510 10.17 -26.70 12.42
N ALA A 511 10.00 -25.50 13.00
CA ALA A 511 9.26 -24.41 12.35
C ALA A 511 9.95 -23.92 11.07
N LEU A 512 11.29 -23.79 11.08
CA LEU A 512 12.08 -23.38 9.92
C LEU A 512 11.96 -24.37 8.76
N GLU A 513 11.94 -25.66 9.06
CA GLU A 513 11.80 -26.73 8.07
C GLU A 513 10.44 -26.66 7.34
N GLU A 514 9.37 -26.25 8.03
CA GLU A 514 8.05 -26.06 7.41
C GLU A 514 7.94 -24.81 6.53
N ILE A 515 8.67 -23.73 6.87
CA ILE A 515 8.49 -22.43 6.20
C ILE A 515 9.54 -22.12 5.11
N LYS A 516 10.61 -22.92 5.01
CA LYS A 516 11.76 -22.65 4.12
C LYS A 516 11.41 -22.54 2.63
N ASP A 517 10.36 -23.26 2.21
CA ASP A 517 9.91 -23.37 0.81
C ASP A 517 8.57 -22.67 0.54
N LEU A 518 8.00 -21.97 1.53
CA LEU A 518 6.78 -21.16 1.33
C LEU A 518 7.14 -19.90 0.54
N ASN A 519 7.02 -19.97 -0.80
CA ASN A 519 7.37 -18.88 -1.71
C ASN A 519 6.20 -18.34 -2.55
N GLU A 520 5.07 -19.04 -2.66
CA GLU A 520 4.00 -18.64 -3.58
C GLU A 520 2.76 -18.12 -2.83
N ALA A 521 2.28 -16.96 -3.27
CA ALA A 521 0.93 -16.50 -2.98
C ALA A 521 -0.07 -17.48 -3.62
N ASP A 522 -1.06 -17.94 -2.86
CA ASP A 522 -2.18 -18.67 -3.44
C ASP A 522 -3.03 -17.71 -4.29
N LEU A 523 -2.77 -17.69 -5.60
CA LEU A 523 -3.48 -16.89 -6.59
C LEU A 523 -4.64 -17.65 -7.23
N ALA A 524 -4.98 -18.86 -6.78
CA ALA A 524 -5.97 -19.71 -7.44
C ALA A 524 -7.31 -18.99 -7.67
N ALA A 525 -7.76 -18.18 -6.71
CA ALA A 525 -8.98 -17.38 -6.84
C ALA A 525 -8.88 -16.29 -7.92
N TRP A 526 -7.71 -15.67 -8.09
CA TRP A 526 -7.47 -14.66 -9.13
C TRP A 526 -7.37 -15.30 -10.51
N GLU A 527 -6.64 -16.42 -10.61
CA GLU A 527 -6.53 -17.19 -11.85
C GLU A 527 -7.90 -17.69 -12.31
N GLU A 528 -8.71 -18.23 -11.39
CA GLU A 528 -10.06 -18.69 -11.69
C GLU A 528 -10.94 -17.53 -12.19
N MET A 529 -10.85 -16.35 -11.59
CA MET A 529 -11.57 -15.17 -12.05
C MET A 529 -11.11 -14.74 -13.45
N LEU A 530 -9.79 -14.70 -13.72
CA LEU A 530 -9.24 -14.37 -15.03
C LEU A 530 -9.68 -15.36 -16.10
N VAL A 531 -9.73 -16.66 -15.78
CA VAL A 531 -10.26 -17.70 -16.66
C VAL A 531 -11.74 -17.42 -16.97
N ARG A 532 -12.58 -17.13 -15.98
CA ARG A 532 -14.00 -16.79 -16.22
C ARG A 532 -14.17 -15.50 -17.06
N ILE A 533 -13.27 -14.53 -16.93
CA ILE A 533 -13.28 -13.28 -17.70
C ILE A 533 -12.84 -13.50 -19.15
N ARG A 534 -11.82 -14.35 -19.39
CA ARG A 534 -11.23 -14.63 -20.71
C ARG A 534 -12.06 -15.67 -21.49
N ASP A 535 -12.40 -16.78 -20.85
CA ASP A 535 -13.04 -17.95 -21.47
C ASP A 535 -14.55 -17.95 -21.23
N ARG A 536 -15.21 -16.86 -21.63
CA ARG A 536 -16.65 -16.68 -21.41
C ARG A 536 -17.46 -17.71 -22.20
N LYS A 537 -18.41 -18.38 -21.54
CA LYS A 537 -19.20 -19.48 -22.12
C LYS A 537 -20.36 -19.00 -23.00
N SER A 538 -20.88 -17.81 -22.74
CA SER A 538 -22.05 -17.26 -23.44
C SER A 538 -22.06 -15.73 -23.43
N THR A 539 -22.95 -15.12 -24.21
CA THR A 539 -23.25 -13.70 -24.17
C THR A 539 -24.76 -13.53 -23.97
N ILE A 540 -25.14 -12.66 -23.04
CA ILE A 540 -26.53 -12.25 -22.80
C ILE A 540 -26.69 -10.75 -23.05
N GLU A 541 -27.91 -10.35 -23.39
CA GLU A 541 -28.31 -8.95 -23.54
C GLU A 541 -29.27 -8.56 -22.42
N ILE A 542 -28.90 -7.56 -21.62
CA ILE A 542 -29.72 -7.01 -20.54
C ILE A 542 -30.24 -5.64 -20.96
N GLY A 543 -31.56 -5.49 -20.97
CA GLY A 543 -32.23 -4.23 -21.25
C GLY A 543 -32.28 -3.34 -20.01
N ILE A 544 -31.57 -2.21 -20.02
CA ILE A 544 -31.72 -1.17 -18.99
C ILE A 544 -32.75 -0.15 -19.48
N VAL A 545 -33.92 -0.15 -18.83
CA VAL A 545 -35.03 0.77 -19.17
C VAL A 545 -34.96 1.99 -18.26
N GLY A 546 -34.49 3.10 -18.81
CA GLY A 546 -34.16 4.29 -18.03
C GLY A 546 -34.50 5.60 -18.75
N LYS A 547 -34.33 6.70 -18.03
CA LYS A 547 -34.58 8.07 -18.52
C LYS A 547 -33.31 8.73 -19.06
N TYR A 548 -32.16 8.38 -18.49
CA TYR A 548 -30.87 9.02 -18.78
C TYR A 548 -29.99 8.14 -19.67
N ILE A 549 -30.59 7.42 -20.62
CA ILE A 549 -29.85 6.44 -21.43
C ILE A 549 -28.80 7.06 -22.36
N ARG A 550 -28.84 8.39 -22.59
CA ARG A 550 -27.80 9.13 -23.33
C ARG A 550 -26.63 9.59 -22.44
N LEU A 551 -26.76 9.47 -21.13
CA LEU A 551 -25.74 9.76 -20.12
C LEU A 551 -25.41 8.46 -19.41
N HIS A 552 -24.61 7.58 -20.05
CA HIS A 552 -24.33 6.24 -19.51
C HIS A 552 -23.80 6.28 -18.07
N ASP A 553 -23.06 7.32 -17.69
CA ASP A 553 -22.53 7.54 -16.34
C ASP A 553 -23.62 7.61 -15.26
N ALA A 554 -24.85 8.01 -15.62
CA ALA A 554 -25.97 8.08 -14.69
C ALA A 554 -26.32 6.70 -14.09
N TYR A 555 -25.91 5.61 -14.74
CA TYR A 555 -26.16 4.24 -14.32
C TYR A 555 -24.87 3.41 -14.18
N LEU A 556 -23.70 4.06 -14.06
CA LEU A 556 -22.40 3.40 -14.07
C LEU A 556 -22.30 2.28 -13.01
N SER A 557 -22.72 2.54 -11.78
CA SER A 557 -22.68 1.52 -10.70
C SER A 557 -23.52 0.28 -11.02
N VAL A 558 -24.65 0.45 -11.69
CA VAL A 558 -25.52 -0.66 -12.12
C VAL A 558 -24.86 -1.44 -13.25
N VAL A 559 -24.28 -0.75 -14.24
CA VAL A 559 -23.56 -1.35 -15.36
C VAL A 559 -22.37 -2.17 -14.85
N GLU A 560 -21.55 -1.61 -13.97
CA GLU A 560 -20.41 -2.32 -13.38
C GLU A 560 -20.86 -3.53 -12.56
N SER A 561 -21.96 -3.42 -11.80
CA SER A 561 -22.52 -4.55 -11.04
C SER A 561 -22.97 -5.70 -11.94
N LEU A 562 -23.55 -5.40 -13.10
CA LEU A 562 -23.88 -6.40 -14.13
C LEU A 562 -22.62 -7.04 -14.73
N GLN A 563 -21.56 -6.27 -14.96
CA GLN A 563 -20.29 -6.82 -15.44
C GLN A 563 -19.64 -7.74 -14.39
N HIS A 564 -19.59 -7.30 -13.13
CA HIS A 564 -19.10 -8.11 -12.01
C HIS A 564 -19.84 -9.45 -11.90
N ALA A 565 -21.17 -9.43 -11.97
CA ALA A 565 -21.98 -10.65 -11.96
C ALA A 565 -21.71 -11.52 -13.20
N GLY A 566 -21.55 -10.91 -14.37
CA GLY A 566 -21.12 -11.61 -15.59
C GLY A 566 -19.79 -12.34 -15.42
N PHE A 567 -18.80 -11.72 -14.77
CA PHE A 567 -17.50 -12.36 -14.48
C PHE A 567 -17.66 -13.57 -13.57
N GLN A 568 -18.48 -13.44 -12.52
CA GLN A 568 -18.69 -14.53 -11.57
C GLN A 568 -19.44 -15.72 -12.20
N VAL A 569 -20.43 -15.45 -13.04
CA VAL A 569 -21.23 -16.46 -13.77
C VAL A 569 -20.45 -17.04 -14.97
N GLY A 570 -19.45 -16.32 -15.50
CA GLY A 570 -18.69 -16.71 -16.69
C GLY A 570 -19.40 -16.39 -18.01
N THR A 571 -20.17 -15.30 -18.04
CA THR A 571 -20.91 -14.82 -19.22
C THR A 571 -20.58 -13.38 -19.57
N LYS A 572 -20.70 -13.01 -20.85
CA LYS A 572 -20.59 -11.61 -21.29
C LYS A 572 -21.96 -10.93 -21.21
N VAL A 573 -22.05 -9.88 -20.40
CA VAL A 573 -23.27 -9.05 -20.34
C VAL A 573 -23.14 -7.87 -21.29
N ARG A 574 -24.01 -7.81 -22.31
CA ARG A 574 -24.20 -6.64 -23.17
C ARG A 574 -25.36 -5.81 -22.66
N ILE A 575 -25.16 -4.50 -22.55
CA ILE A 575 -26.21 -3.58 -22.13
C ILE A 575 -26.94 -3.06 -23.36
N LYS A 576 -28.26 -3.27 -23.40
CA LYS A 576 -29.16 -2.61 -24.35
C LYS A 576 -29.85 -1.46 -23.64
N TRP A 577 -29.51 -0.25 -24.06
CA TRP A 577 -30.08 0.98 -23.52
C TRP A 577 -31.46 1.24 -24.14
N ILE A 578 -32.48 1.40 -23.30
CA ILE A 578 -33.87 1.57 -23.74
C ILE A 578 -34.44 2.83 -23.09
N GLU A 579 -34.78 3.82 -23.92
CA GLU A 579 -35.40 5.06 -23.46
C GLU A 579 -36.82 4.75 -23.00
N SER A 580 -37.11 5.04 -21.74
CA SER A 580 -38.41 4.72 -21.15
C SER A 580 -39.58 5.42 -21.85
N GLU A 581 -39.38 6.55 -22.51
CA GLU A 581 -40.44 7.25 -23.26
C GLU A 581 -40.78 6.58 -24.60
N ASP A 582 -39.88 5.74 -25.13
CA ASP A 582 -40.11 5.01 -26.39
C ASP A 582 -40.84 3.68 -26.18
N VAL A 583 -41.03 3.26 -24.92
CA VAL A 583 -41.69 2.00 -24.56
C VAL A 583 -43.20 2.23 -24.43
N THR A 584 -43.94 1.65 -25.35
CA THR A 584 -45.41 1.67 -25.43
C THR A 584 -45.91 0.26 -25.74
N ASP A 585 -47.21 0.01 -25.64
CA ASP A 585 -47.78 -1.32 -25.94
C ASP A 585 -47.49 -1.79 -27.37
N GLU A 586 -47.34 -0.86 -28.31
CA GLU A 586 -47.02 -1.14 -29.71
C GLU A 586 -45.51 -1.42 -29.92
N THR A 587 -44.64 -0.79 -29.12
CA THR A 587 -43.19 -0.84 -29.32
C THR A 587 -42.46 -1.81 -28.39
N VAL A 588 -43.07 -2.18 -27.25
CA VAL A 588 -42.43 -2.94 -26.17
C VAL A 588 -41.87 -4.29 -26.63
N SER A 589 -42.62 -5.04 -27.44
CA SER A 589 -42.17 -6.34 -27.97
C SER A 589 -40.95 -6.20 -28.89
N ARG A 590 -40.88 -5.11 -29.68
CA ARG A 590 -39.75 -4.83 -30.57
C ARG A 590 -38.50 -4.39 -29.79
N LEU A 591 -38.69 -3.61 -28.73
CA LEU A 591 -37.60 -3.04 -27.94
C LEU A 591 -37.01 -4.07 -26.96
N LEU A 592 -37.84 -4.88 -26.31
CA LEU A 592 -37.42 -5.82 -25.26
C LEU A 592 -37.36 -7.28 -25.71
N GLY A 593 -37.89 -7.63 -26.89
CA GLY A 593 -37.97 -9.01 -27.36
C GLY A 593 -36.64 -9.73 -27.62
N SER A 594 -35.51 -9.02 -27.62
CA SER A 594 -34.17 -9.63 -27.71
C SER A 594 -33.44 -9.72 -26.37
N CYS A 595 -34.01 -9.17 -25.30
CA CYS A 595 -33.34 -9.08 -24.00
C CYS A 595 -33.52 -10.39 -23.22
N ASN A 596 -32.42 -10.93 -22.70
CA ASN A 596 -32.41 -12.06 -21.77
C ASN A 596 -32.87 -11.69 -20.35
N GLY A 597 -32.81 -10.40 -20.01
CA GLY A 597 -33.24 -9.86 -18.73
C GLY A 597 -33.50 -8.37 -18.82
N ILE A 598 -34.34 -7.86 -17.92
CA ILE A 598 -34.78 -6.46 -17.90
C ILE A 598 -34.45 -5.87 -16.53
N LEU A 599 -33.79 -4.71 -16.52
CA LEU A 599 -33.45 -3.99 -15.30
C LEU A 599 -34.03 -2.58 -15.33
N ILE A 600 -34.77 -2.21 -14.28
CA ILE A 600 -35.22 -0.83 -14.06
C ILE A 600 -34.44 -0.24 -12.87
N PRO A 601 -33.51 0.70 -13.12
CA PRO A 601 -32.64 1.24 -12.09
C PRO A 601 -33.36 2.30 -11.23
N GLY A 602 -32.68 2.72 -10.16
CA GLY A 602 -33.11 3.88 -9.37
C GLY A 602 -33.18 5.17 -10.21
N GLY A 603 -33.97 6.13 -9.74
CA GLY A 603 -34.18 7.40 -10.43
C GLY A 603 -35.10 8.34 -9.67
N PHE A 604 -35.48 9.46 -10.29
CA PHE A 604 -36.43 10.42 -9.73
C PHE A 604 -37.22 11.14 -10.84
N GLY A 605 -38.43 11.56 -10.49
CA GLY A 605 -39.31 12.39 -11.33
C GLY A 605 -40.22 11.60 -12.30
N THR A 606 -41.15 12.33 -12.93
CA THR A 606 -42.34 11.77 -13.61
C THR A 606 -42.13 11.29 -15.05
N ARG A 607 -40.96 11.55 -15.65
CA ARG A 607 -40.74 11.30 -17.09
C ARG A 607 -40.55 9.81 -17.38
N GLY A 608 -41.31 9.30 -18.36
CA GLY A 608 -41.22 7.92 -18.82
C GLY A 608 -41.62 6.88 -17.77
N ILE A 609 -42.52 7.22 -16.84
CA ILE A 609 -43.03 6.28 -15.83
C ILE A 609 -43.91 5.22 -16.49
N GLU A 610 -44.86 5.61 -17.35
CA GLU A 610 -45.73 4.67 -18.05
C GLU A 610 -44.97 3.65 -18.89
N GLY A 611 -43.92 4.06 -19.62
CA GLY A 611 -43.11 3.11 -20.37
C GLY A 611 -42.29 2.16 -19.50
N LYS A 612 -41.89 2.56 -18.27
CA LYS A 612 -41.30 1.64 -17.28
C LYS A 612 -42.34 0.64 -16.77
N ILE A 613 -43.57 1.08 -16.52
CA ILE A 613 -44.70 0.21 -16.15
C ILE A 613 -44.97 -0.80 -17.27
N THR A 614 -45.04 -0.36 -18.52
CA THR A 614 -45.20 -1.25 -19.69
C THR A 614 -44.05 -2.26 -19.82
N ALA A 615 -42.79 -1.85 -19.58
CA ALA A 615 -41.65 -2.76 -19.58
C ALA A 615 -41.73 -3.81 -18.45
N CYS A 616 -42.12 -3.39 -17.25
CA CYS A 616 -42.34 -4.27 -16.10
C CYS A 616 -43.44 -5.30 -16.39
N ARG A 617 -44.57 -4.86 -16.95
CA ARG A 617 -45.68 -5.72 -17.38
C ARG A 617 -45.22 -6.75 -18.41
N TYR A 618 -44.47 -6.30 -19.42
CA TYR A 618 -43.90 -7.20 -20.42
C TYR A 618 -43.02 -8.28 -19.78
N ALA A 619 -42.16 -7.91 -18.82
CA ALA A 619 -41.32 -8.86 -18.11
C ALA A 619 -42.16 -9.88 -17.32
N ARG A 620 -43.18 -9.43 -16.59
CA ARG A 620 -44.08 -10.28 -15.80
C ARG A 620 -44.90 -11.24 -16.66
N GLU A 621 -45.46 -10.77 -17.78
CA GLU A 621 -46.34 -11.57 -18.64
C GLU A 621 -45.59 -12.57 -19.52
N ARG A 622 -44.33 -12.26 -19.86
CA ARG A 622 -43.47 -13.12 -20.68
C ARG A 622 -42.47 -13.93 -19.86
N ASN A 623 -42.52 -13.83 -18.52
CA ASN A 623 -41.57 -14.47 -17.61
C ASN A 623 -40.10 -14.16 -17.98
N VAL A 624 -39.81 -12.90 -18.32
CA VAL A 624 -38.44 -12.43 -18.54
C VAL A 624 -37.83 -12.08 -17.18
N PRO A 625 -36.62 -12.54 -16.86
CA PRO A 625 -35.92 -12.15 -15.64
C PRO A 625 -35.93 -10.64 -15.43
N TYR A 626 -36.35 -10.20 -14.25
CA TYR A 626 -36.59 -8.80 -13.94
C TYR A 626 -35.94 -8.40 -12.61
N LEU A 627 -35.15 -7.33 -12.64
CA LEU A 627 -34.57 -6.69 -11.46
C LEU A 627 -34.95 -5.21 -11.39
N ALA A 628 -35.53 -4.80 -10.28
CA ALA A 628 -35.97 -3.44 -10.03
C ALA A 628 -35.26 -2.87 -8.80
N ILE A 629 -34.71 -1.65 -8.92
CA ILE A 629 -33.94 -1.00 -7.86
C ILE A 629 -34.56 0.35 -7.51
N CYS A 630 -34.87 0.58 -6.23
CA CYS A 630 -35.44 1.83 -5.69
C CYS A 630 -36.69 2.25 -6.48
N LEU A 631 -36.58 3.24 -7.37
CA LEU A 631 -37.66 3.64 -8.28
C LEU A 631 -38.21 2.44 -9.07
N GLY A 632 -37.35 1.52 -9.51
CA GLY A 632 -37.80 0.31 -10.20
C GLY A 632 -38.74 -0.55 -9.36
N MET A 633 -38.55 -0.62 -8.05
CA MET A 633 -39.45 -1.34 -7.15
C MET A 633 -40.82 -0.64 -7.08
N GLN A 634 -40.84 0.69 -7.00
CA GLN A 634 -42.09 1.46 -7.08
C GLN A 634 -42.88 1.11 -8.36
N ILE A 635 -42.18 1.06 -9.50
CA ILE A 635 -42.79 0.67 -10.78
C ILE A 635 -43.38 -0.75 -10.73
N ALA A 636 -42.67 -1.71 -10.14
CA ALA A 636 -43.15 -3.07 -10.02
C ALA A 636 -44.45 -3.17 -9.19
N VAL A 637 -44.51 -2.43 -8.08
CA VAL A 637 -45.69 -2.37 -7.21
C VAL A 637 -46.88 -1.71 -7.92
N ILE A 638 -46.66 -0.59 -8.62
CA ILE A 638 -47.70 0.10 -9.39
C ILE A 638 -48.22 -0.80 -10.53
N GLU A 639 -47.33 -1.43 -11.29
CA GLU A 639 -47.71 -2.33 -12.38
C GLU A 639 -48.59 -3.48 -11.88
N PHE A 640 -48.17 -4.12 -10.79
CA PHE A 640 -48.91 -5.23 -10.19
C PHE A 640 -50.28 -4.79 -9.67
N ALA A 641 -50.34 -3.65 -8.98
CA ALA A 641 -51.59 -3.09 -8.48
C ALA A 641 -52.60 -2.81 -9.62
N ARG A 642 -52.13 -2.15 -10.69
CA ARG A 642 -52.96 -1.76 -11.84
C ARG A 642 -53.46 -2.97 -12.63
N ASN A 643 -52.59 -3.94 -12.90
CA ASN A 643 -52.87 -5.00 -13.87
C ASN A 643 -53.26 -6.34 -13.24
N VAL A 644 -53.02 -6.53 -11.94
CA VAL A 644 -53.29 -7.80 -11.23
C VAL A 644 -54.30 -7.61 -10.10
N CYS A 645 -54.12 -6.60 -9.24
CA CYS A 645 -55.00 -6.38 -8.07
C CYS A 645 -56.31 -5.64 -8.38
N GLY A 646 -56.52 -5.22 -9.63
CA GLY A 646 -57.72 -4.49 -10.05
C GLY A 646 -57.79 -3.04 -9.57
N LEU A 647 -56.63 -2.40 -9.34
CA LEU A 647 -56.52 -1.01 -8.91
C LEU A 647 -56.01 -0.12 -10.07
N PRO A 648 -56.83 0.20 -11.09
CA PRO A 648 -56.36 0.91 -12.28
C PRO A 648 -55.84 2.33 -11.99
N GLY A 649 -56.26 2.93 -10.86
CA GLY A 649 -55.78 4.24 -10.39
C GLY A 649 -54.52 4.19 -9.53
N ALA A 650 -53.92 3.01 -9.29
CA ALA A 650 -52.78 2.87 -8.39
C ALA A 650 -51.58 3.70 -8.86
N ASP A 651 -50.97 4.52 -8.01
CA ASP A 651 -49.79 5.33 -8.34
C ASP A 651 -48.87 5.54 -7.12
N SER A 652 -47.80 6.33 -7.32
CA SER A 652 -46.87 6.78 -6.30
C SER A 652 -47.08 8.25 -5.98
N GLY A 653 -47.05 8.58 -4.69
CA GLY A 653 -47.02 9.97 -4.22
C GLY A 653 -45.78 10.76 -4.64
N GLU A 654 -44.81 10.10 -5.28
CA GLU A 654 -43.70 10.77 -5.98
C GLU A 654 -44.17 11.50 -7.25
N PHE A 655 -45.17 10.95 -7.96
CA PHE A 655 -45.59 11.41 -9.28
C PHE A 655 -46.95 12.10 -9.28
N ASP A 656 -47.93 11.55 -8.55
CA ASP A 656 -49.28 12.10 -8.45
C ASP A 656 -49.64 12.34 -7.00
N ARG A 657 -49.56 13.59 -6.52
CA ARG A 657 -49.85 13.92 -5.11
C ARG A 657 -51.34 14.02 -4.77
N GLY A 658 -52.23 13.84 -5.75
CA GLY A 658 -53.68 13.96 -5.61
C GLY A 658 -54.46 12.68 -5.89
N GLY A 659 -53.78 11.58 -6.21
CA GLY A 659 -54.38 10.27 -6.48
C GLY A 659 -55.03 9.65 -5.25
N THR A 660 -56.04 8.81 -5.46
CA THR A 660 -56.80 8.13 -4.40
C THR A 660 -56.23 6.76 -4.02
N ASP A 661 -55.45 6.12 -4.90
CA ASP A 661 -54.90 4.77 -4.71
C ASP A 661 -53.37 4.79 -4.66
N MET A 662 -52.81 5.27 -3.55
CA MET A 662 -51.37 5.48 -3.40
C MET A 662 -50.70 4.23 -2.86
N VAL A 663 -50.26 3.34 -3.76
CA VAL A 663 -49.59 2.09 -3.39
C VAL A 663 -48.13 2.29 -3.00
N ILE A 664 -47.57 3.45 -3.35
CA ILE A 664 -46.30 3.97 -2.85
C ILE A 664 -46.54 5.36 -2.26
N ASP A 665 -46.11 5.59 -1.03
CA ASP A 665 -46.35 6.86 -0.32
C ASP A 665 -45.13 7.35 0.47
N LEU A 666 -45.18 8.60 0.93
CA LEU A 666 -44.21 9.18 1.87
C LEU A 666 -44.21 8.40 3.18
N MET A 667 -43.03 8.20 3.76
CA MET A 667 -42.93 7.64 5.12
C MET A 667 -43.74 8.49 6.12
N PRO A 668 -44.48 7.88 7.07
CA PRO A 668 -45.31 8.62 8.04
C PRO A 668 -44.56 9.72 8.81
N ASP A 669 -43.32 9.44 9.17
CA ASP A 669 -42.36 10.31 9.85
C ASP A 669 -41.79 11.44 8.96
N GLN A 670 -42.15 11.46 7.67
CA GLN A 670 -41.76 12.49 6.70
C GLN A 670 -42.93 13.38 6.26
N ILE A 671 -44.17 13.07 6.68
CA ILE A 671 -45.35 13.88 6.40
C ILE A 671 -45.22 15.24 7.12
N GLY A 672 -45.11 16.33 6.35
CA GLY A 672 -45.00 17.71 6.86
C GLY A 672 -43.59 18.33 6.85
N THR A 673 -42.56 17.59 6.44
CA THR A 673 -41.17 18.06 6.48
C THR A 673 -40.69 18.56 5.11
N THR A 674 -40.56 19.88 4.93
CA THR A 674 -40.42 20.52 3.59
C THR A 674 -39.00 20.93 3.17
N GLN A 675 -37.98 20.77 4.02
CA GLN A 675 -36.60 21.15 3.68
C GLN A 675 -35.87 20.05 2.86
N LYS A 676 -35.20 20.45 1.76
CA LYS A 676 -34.41 19.54 0.92
C LYS A 676 -33.16 19.07 1.67
N GLY A 677 -33.02 17.75 1.84
CA GLY A 677 -31.78 17.09 2.29
C GLY A 677 -31.85 16.38 3.65
N VAL A 678 -32.90 16.59 4.47
CA VAL A 678 -32.97 16.06 5.84
C VAL A 678 -33.92 14.85 5.98
N THR A 679 -34.66 14.48 4.93
CA THR A 679 -35.70 13.42 4.95
C THR A 679 -35.52 12.37 3.84
N MET A 680 -34.30 11.83 3.72
CA MET A 680 -34.02 10.72 2.81
C MET A 680 -33.33 9.64 3.62
N ARG A 681 -33.78 8.38 3.50
CA ARG A 681 -33.10 7.26 4.14
C ARG A 681 -31.76 7.07 3.45
N LEU A 682 -30.68 7.35 4.17
CA LEU A 682 -29.32 7.40 3.66
C LEU A 682 -28.41 6.54 4.53
N GLY A 683 -27.73 5.57 3.93
CA GLY A 683 -26.79 4.71 4.66
C GLY A 683 -27.18 3.25 4.61
N SER A 684 -26.50 2.42 5.39
CA SER A 684 -26.77 0.99 5.44
C SER A 684 -27.79 0.68 6.52
N TYR A 685 -28.81 -0.11 6.20
CA TYR A 685 -29.84 -0.55 7.14
C TYR A 685 -30.06 -2.07 7.07
N PRO A 686 -30.45 -2.70 8.19
CA PRO A 686 -30.80 -4.11 8.21
C PRO A 686 -32.13 -4.37 7.49
N CYS A 687 -32.22 -5.52 6.84
CA CYS A 687 -33.39 -6.07 6.20
C CYS A 687 -33.50 -7.54 6.59
N LYS A 688 -34.61 -7.92 7.22
CA LYS A 688 -34.98 -9.30 7.50
C LYS A 688 -35.46 -9.96 6.21
N VAL A 689 -34.94 -11.13 5.91
CA VAL A 689 -35.20 -11.87 4.67
C VAL A 689 -35.96 -13.14 4.98
N ASP A 690 -37.02 -13.42 4.21
CA ASP A 690 -37.76 -14.68 4.31
C ASP A 690 -36.95 -15.84 3.72
N SER A 691 -36.71 -16.88 4.52
CA SER A 691 -35.94 -18.08 4.19
C SER A 691 -36.41 -18.85 2.94
N VAL A 692 -37.65 -18.64 2.47
CA VAL A 692 -38.18 -19.32 1.27
C VAL A 692 -38.11 -18.46 0.00
N SER A 693 -37.55 -17.25 0.08
CA SER A 693 -37.52 -16.27 -1.02
C SER A 693 -36.36 -16.45 -2.02
N LEU A 694 -36.49 -15.85 -3.20
CA LEU A 694 -35.38 -15.70 -4.16
C LEU A 694 -34.25 -14.84 -3.58
N LEU A 695 -34.59 -13.85 -2.76
CA LEU A 695 -33.63 -13.05 -2.03
C LEU A 695 -32.80 -13.92 -1.08
N TYR A 696 -33.41 -14.83 -0.33
CA TYR A 696 -32.68 -15.75 0.55
C TYR A 696 -31.77 -16.68 -0.24
N LYS A 697 -32.22 -17.18 -1.39
CA LYS A 697 -31.36 -17.98 -2.29
C LYS A 697 -30.10 -17.20 -2.70
N SER A 698 -30.23 -15.90 -2.91
CA SER A 698 -29.12 -15.01 -3.25
C SER A 698 -28.16 -14.80 -2.08
N TYR A 699 -28.68 -14.46 -0.89
CA TYR A 699 -27.87 -14.01 0.24
C TYR A 699 -27.47 -15.12 1.23
N GLN A 700 -28.24 -16.21 1.31
CA GLN A 700 -28.13 -17.30 2.28
C GLN A 700 -28.10 -16.82 3.74
N GLN A 701 -28.78 -15.72 4.02
CA GLN A 701 -28.83 -15.06 5.33
C GLN A 701 -30.26 -14.58 5.61
N ASN A 702 -30.71 -14.75 6.86
CA ASN A 702 -32.04 -14.29 7.31
C ASN A 702 -32.07 -12.79 7.63
N GLU A 703 -30.90 -12.15 7.72
CA GLU A 703 -30.76 -10.71 7.92
C GLU A 703 -29.60 -10.22 7.08
N ILE A 704 -29.87 -9.22 6.24
CA ILE A 704 -28.89 -8.59 5.37
C ILE A 704 -28.80 -7.11 5.72
N ASN A 705 -27.69 -6.46 5.38
CA ASN A 705 -27.57 -5.01 5.51
C ASN A 705 -27.39 -4.42 4.12
N GLU A 706 -28.18 -3.43 3.73
CA GLU A 706 -28.09 -2.81 2.40
C GLU A 706 -28.18 -1.29 2.43
N ARG A 707 -27.68 -0.63 1.37
CA ARG A 707 -27.62 0.84 1.31
C ARG A 707 -28.88 1.43 0.71
N HIS A 708 -29.46 2.41 1.39
CA HIS A 708 -30.69 3.08 0.96
C HIS A 708 -30.42 4.51 0.51
N ARG A 709 -31.22 4.98 -0.46
CA ARG A 709 -31.24 6.36 -0.95
C ARG A 709 -32.60 6.71 -1.58
N HIS A 710 -33.65 6.70 -0.77
CA HIS A 710 -35.02 6.99 -1.23
C HIS A 710 -35.83 7.73 -0.17
N ARG A 711 -37.04 8.14 -0.57
CA ARG A 711 -37.98 8.92 0.23
C ARG A 711 -39.38 8.28 0.32
N TYR A 712 -39.77 7.55 -0.72
CA TYR A 712 -41.09 6.94 -0.85
C TYR A 712 -40.98 5.44 -0.61
N GLU A 713 -41.98 4.86 0.05
CA GLU A 713 -42.03 3.45 0.46
C GLU A 713 -43.34 2.79 0.03
N PHE A 714 -43.36 1.46 0.07
CA PHE A 714 -44.57 0.67 -0.08
C PHE A 714 -45.64 1.08 0.96
N ASN A 715 -46.86 1.32 0.50
CA ASN A 715 -47.98 1.58 1.39
C ASN A 715 -48.56 0.27 1.92
N ASN A 716 -48.36 0.01 3.20
CA ASN A 716 -48.79 -1.23 3.85
C ASN A 716 -50.31 -1.43 3.92
N ASP A 717 -51.11 -0.38 3.71
CA ASP A 717 -52.57 -0.52 3.60
C ASP A 717 -52.99 -1.45 2.45
N TYR A 718 -52.10 -1.61 1.45
CA TYR A 718 -52.31 -2.51 0.31
C TYR A 718 -51.56 -3.85 0.44
N ARG A 719 -50.82 -4.09 1.54
CA ARG A 719 -49.96 -5.28 1.69
C ARG A 719 -50.75 -6.57 1.57
N ASP A 720 -51.76 -6.74 2.41
CA ASP A 720 -52.57 -7.97 2.48
C ASP A 720 -53.25 -8.26 1.13
N GLN A 721 -53.78 -7.21 0.48
CA GLN A 721 -54.38 -7.32 -0.84
C GLN A 721 -53.35 -7.76 -1.88
N MET A 722 -52.15 -7.17 -1.92
CA MET A 722 -51.14 -7.56 -2.92
C MET A 722 -50.61 -8.98 -2.70
N GLU A 723 -50.45 -9.41 -1.45
CA GLU A 723 -50.05 -10.77 -1.11
C GLU A 723 -51.12 -11.81 -1.52
N GLU A 724 -52.40 -11.51 -1.34
CA GLU A 724 -53.51 -12.36 -1.79
C GLU A 724 -53.47 -12.60 -3.31
N PHE A 725 -53.10 -11.57 -4.08
CA PHE A 725 -52.99 -11.66 -5.54
C PHE A 725 -51.63 -12.21 -6.02
N GLY A 726 -50.68 -12.46 -5.11
CA GLY A 726 -49.45 -13.19 -5.39
C GLY A 726 -48.17 -12.36 -5.51
N LEU A 727 -48.15 -11.12 -5.02
CA LEU A 727 -46.92 -10.35 -4.80
C LEU A 727 -46.39 -10.66 -3.40
N SER A 728 -45.27 -11.38 -3.30
CA SER A 728 -44.69 -11.80 -2.02
C SER A 728 -43.80 -10.70 -1.44
N ILE A 729 -44.01 -10.37 -0.16
CA ILE A 729 -43.14 -9.47 0.59
C ILE A 729 -42.05 -10.29 1.29
N THR A 730 -40.86 -10.33 0.69
CA THR A 730 -39.79 -11.25 1.12
C THR A 730 -38.66 -10.57 1.90
N GLY A 731 -38.68 -9.24 1.98
CA GLY A 731 -37.73 -8.44 2.74
C GLY A 731 -38.42 -7.31 3.49
N THR A 732 -38.16 -7.17 4.79
CA THR A 732 -38.70 -6.09 5.62
C THR A 732 -37.67 -5.49 6.56
N SER A 733 -37.90 -4.28 7.07
CA SER A 733 -37.15 -3.76 8.22
C SER A 733 -37.30 -4.70 9.44
N PRO A 734 -36.38 -4.66 10.43
CA PRO A 734 -36.45 -5.56 11.59
C PRO A 734 -37.76 -5.50 12.39
N ASP A 735 -38.44 -4.35 12.40
CA ASP A 735 -39.75 -4.14 13.00
C ASP A 735 -40.93 -4.57 12.10
N GLY A 736 -40.66 -4.99 10.86
CA GLY A 736 -41.64 -5.49 9.89
C GLY A 736 -42.45 -4.40 9.18
N HIS A 737 -42.25 -3.13 9.55
CA HIS A 737 -43.06 -2.02 9.06
C HIS A 737 -42.68 -1.58 7.64
N ILE A 738 -41.40 -1.56 7.29
CA ILE A 738 -40.95 -1.13 5.96
C ILE A 738 -40.80 -2.36 5.08
N VAL A 739 -41.39 -2.31 3.89
CA VAL A 739 -41.17 -3.31 2.85
C VAL A 739 -39.89 -2.95 2.09
N GLU A 740 -38.94 -3.87 2.09
CA GLU A 740 -37.63 -3.68 1.46
C GLU A 740 -37.52 -4.43 0.15
N VAL A 741 -38.24 -5.55 0.01
CA VAL A 741 -38.18 -6.42 -1.16
C VAL A 741 -39.56 -7.00 -1.49
N VAL A 742 -39.90 -6.97 -2.78
CA VAL A 742 -41.07 -7.64 -3.37
C VAL A 742 -40.65 -8.65 -4.43
N GLU A 743 -41.35 -9.77 -4.48
CA GLU A 743 -41.12 -10.86 -5.43
C GLU A 743 -42.43 -11.36 -6.06
N ILE A 744 -42.35 -11.94 -7.25
CA ILE A 744 -43.49 -12.65 -7.86
C ILE A 744 -43.09 -14.12 -8.08
N SER A 745 -43.62 -15.00 -7.25
CA SER A 745 -43.23 -16.42 -7.15
C SER A 745 -43.55 -17.27 -8.39
N LYS A 746 -44.33 -16.75 -9.34
CA LYS A 746 -44.65 -17.42 -10.62
C LYS A 746 -43.58 -17.24 -11.70
N ASN A 747 -42.64 -16.29 -11.52
CA ASN A 747 -41.60 -16.00 -12.49
C ASN A 747 -40.24 -16.58 -12.06
N ASP A 748 -39.39 -16.92 -13.03
CA ASP A 748 -38.08 -17.54 -12.77
C ASP A 748 -37.15 -16.61 -11.97
N PHE A 749 -37.26 -15.29 -12.19
CA PHE A 749 -36.64 -14.26 -11.38
C PHE A 749 -37.37 -12.93 -11.56
N PHE A 750 -38.14 -12.50 -10.56
CA PHE A 750 -38.77 -11.18 -10.56
C PHE A 750 -38.62 -10.58 -9.17
N VAL A 751 -37.70 -9.62 -9.03
CA VAL A 751 -37.34 -9.03 -7.74
C VAL A 751 -37.29 -7.51 -7.84
N GLY A 752 -38.05 -6.84 -6.96
CA GLY A 752 -37.94 -5.40 -6.73
C GLY A 752 -37.36 -5.14 -5.35
N VAL A 753 -36.31 -4.32 -5.27
CA VAL A 753 -35.65 -3.94 -4.00
C VAL A 753 -35.68 -2.43 -3.81
N GLN A 754 -35.85 -2.00 -2.56
CA GLN A 754 -35.91 -0.59 -2.19
C GLN A 754 -34.50 0.01 -2.04
N PHE A 755 -33.53 -0.82 -1.65
CA PHE A 755 -32.12 -0.46 -1.49
C PHE A 755 -31.34 -0.50 -2.81
N HIS A 756 -30.07 -0.08 -2.75
CA HIS A 756 -29.12 0.02 -3.85
C HIS A 756 -28.01 -1.04 -3.75
N PRO A 757 -28.26 -2.28 -4.19
CA PRO A 757 -27.30 -3.38 -4.13
C PRO A 757 -26.03 -3.09 -4.96
N GLU A 758 -26.13 -2.25 -5.98
CA GLU A 758 -25.04 -1.92 -6.90
C GLU A 758 -23.86 -1.23 -6.20
N PHE A 759 -24.10 -0.57 -5.07
CA PHE A 759 -23.03 0.11 -4.32
C PHE A 759 -22.09 -0.85 -3.58
N LYS A 760 -22.47 -2.13 -3.46
CA LYS A 760 -21.68 -3.17 -2.78
C LYS A 760 -21.02 -4.18 -3.72
N SER A 761 -21.32 -4.13 -5.02
CA SER A 761 -20.71 -5.04 -5.99
C SER A 761 -19.24 -4.70 -6.25
N ARG A 762 -18.41 -5.73 -6.41
CA ARG A 762 -16.98 -5.65 -6.77
C ARG A 762 -16.63 -6.73 -7.80
N PRO A 763 -15.58 -6.58 -8.63
CA PRO A 763 -15.20 -7.60 -9.61
C PRO A 763 -14.93 -8.97 -9.00
N ASN A 764 -14.25 -9.00 -7.85
CA ASN A 764 -13.90 -10.23 -7.12
C ASN A 764 -14.95 -10.66 -6.10
N ARG A 765 -16.03 -9.88 -5.94
CA ARG A 765 -17.14 -10.15 -5.03
C ARG A 765 -18.39 -9.49 -5.59
N ALA A 766 -18.91 -10.07 -6.67
CA ALA A 766 -20.11 -9.53 -7.29
C ALA A 766 -21.26 -9.58 -6.30
N HIS A 767 -22.16 -8.60 -6.38
CA HIS A 767 -23.28 -8.55 -5.46
C HIS A 767 -24.23 -9.75 -5.71
N PRO A 768 -24.64 -10.52 -4.68
CA PRO A 768 -25.36 -11.77 -4.87
C PRO A 768 -26.65 -11.63 -5.68
N LEU A 769 -27.41 -10.54 -5.46
CA LEU A 769 -28.64 -10.29 -6.22
C LEU A 769 -28.39 -10.07 -7.73
N PHE A 770 -27.29 -9.42 -8.09
CA PHE A 770 -26.91 -9.27 -9.51
C PHE A 770 -26.45 -10.60 -10.10
N VAL A 771 -25.76 -11.44 -9.30
CA VAL A 771 -25.34 -12.78 -9.72
C VAL A 771 -26.55 -13.67 -10.02
N GLU A 772 -27.56 -13.71 -9.14
CA GLU A 772 -28.78 -14.49 -9.39
C GLU A 772 -29.59 -13.93 -10.57
N PHE A 773 -29.70 -12.60 -10.71
CA PHE A 773 -30.35 -11.97 -11.87
C PHE A 773 -29.68 -12.34 -13.20
N VAL A 774 -28.34 -12.25 -13.26
CA VAL A 774 -27.56 -12.65 -14.45
C VAL A 774 -27.67 -14.15 -14.70
N THR A 775 -27.66 -14.97 -13.64
CA THR A 775 -27.82 -16.43 -13.75
C THR A 775 -29.19 -16.79 -14.33
N ALA A 776 -30.27 -16.16 -13.85
CA ALA A 776 -31.61 -16.32 -14.40
C ALA A 776 -31.67 -15.89 -15.87
N SER A 777 -31.02 -14.77 -16.21
CA SER A 777 -30.96 -14.26 -17.60
C SER A 777 -30.22 -15.21 -18.54
N VAL A 778 -29.16 -15.88 -18.08
CA VAL A 778 -28.45 -16.92 -18.88
C VAL A 778 -29.36 -18.11 -19.18
N ASN A 779 -30.25 -18.47 -18.26
CA ASN A 779 -31.14 -19.61 -18.42
C ASN A 779 -32.43 -19.28 -19.18
N HIS A 780 -32.71 -18.00 -19.42
CA HIS A 780 -33.89 -17.55 -20.16
C HIS A 780 -33.68 -17.69 -21.68
N ILE A 781 -34.56 -18.46 -22.32
CA ILE A 781 -34.58 -18.65 -23.77
C ILE A 781 -35.40 -17.50 -24.38
N VAL A 782 -34.72 -16.62 -25.12
CA VAL A 782 -35.29 -15.45 -25.81
C VAL A 782 -36.01 -15.83 -27.08
#